data_AF-A0A971PEW8-F1
#
_entry.id   AF-A0A971PEW8-F1
#
_cell.length_a   1.000
_cell.length_b   1.000
_cell.length_c   1.000
_cell.angle_alpha   90.00
_cell.angle_beta   90.00
_cell.angle_gamma   90.00
#
_symmetry.space_group_name_H-M   'P 1'
#
loop_
_entity.id
_entity.type
_entity.pdbx_description
1 polymer ?
#
loop_
_entity_poly.entity_id
_entity_poly.type
_entity_poly.pdbx_seq_one_letter_code
_entity_poly.pdbx_strand_id
1 'polypeptide(L)'
;MNELQRKFEELSAAHDALLNYLSRKDPTFAKGIRAVGQDDNADGQDSDSVMAMKVVAFLNARHYMVFAGNKGKTHGHSWQLQAEADVHIMGESFVKFEDVDKHINILLAPYQRTTLNEIPPFTEVEPLTENIAVYFFNTLYDDLREIGVDLVKLTVWENPTKGIEITSKIPNYFSSDSSSPAPAPPASLSVIKGIANDEIAASEEESPPADDYSTQLQAELEEEDYEENHNTFEVTPPPLGALEDDVNTSRELGLILNQADSANVFEENTIIDVDSSETDIPVNEVAPPDSKSQKSRIDKWFKKRKPQGDHNDEFSDSRLPAQPWWQIALGVLIITGVAVWAYWPILTAPPNSAYPWGADTWGHLYKADYLYRQMVAGSYFPQFIADWYNGCQLFRYWAPLPYYFIAIIRFFTPNIFVAGHYYIFICALLGGFFWLAARKNIGLWPAIMAGVVWVVWQDNMKVALAEGNLPRILTTAILPLAFWIFFNSINPQFRNKTWPIVGSVSLVFILVLSHAMMTAIYCVCFMIFAITWWLFGGTSLKLVFRGLVSIVTGLLLSAWWLLPSLKGGLAGMSKEAAGGAVMYMRALESFDPLVRFSNPSTHYWGVSLLLVILISLIAWRSKATWAKSLFCCGLLFICLTFPAFAWFQQMMPLGYIMWPLRFSTFTSLAVISYGFAFSSKILTSKRSTVIAALLLVIIFSGLIIDSYYTRTLQMKTASEPYYIVKITDEITKSKGWRVATLDLGNIDSRPSYFFSMVGHREQVFGWAWQGATTAPNIMLLNSAMEFNWYPYLFRQLYHLGATYLVVDNNQIKSKASFRKMAADYGYKQNMELEPYSVWTRQERPYMIVDQKRYLAIGTNASNFALIFPQIEIGRSNNIDDYTPKELSAYNTIVLTGAQWNIKSKAEKTIQECANKGTKIIVDFTGFPLDVLARQPKFFNVYAEPVEIRNQLTVFQAPGGTINLKPFDADNSLWRAYAPQGLDSTPVSYQHYGNEAALWGYKNANGSKIWFLGANLAYHVYLTHDEVAMKMLEQLTGLSHDYTQEPSVPFDSYRPTSNGYIASYSLKAATDVIIPIADLDGMTVRIDGKLVDKKRQENLIALTLPSGHHIIKVEMTQASIYRKGMAVSVITLLISILWLLRQRRRSQVTGPLIKQGAEDFGY
;
A
#
# COMPACT_ATOMS: atom_id res chain seq x y z
N MET A 1 -26.65 2.42 53.45
CA MET A 1 -26.39 3.87 53.28
C MET A 1 -25.60 4.40 54.46
N ASN A 2 -26.21 4.88 55.54
CA ASN A 2 -25.51 5.60 56.61
C ASN A 2 -24.36 4.80 57.28
N GLU A 3 -24.52 3.48 57.46
CA GLU A 3 -23.45 2.61 57.99
C GLU A 3 -22.26 2.46 57.02
N LEU A 4 -22.52 2.57 55.71
CA LEU A 4 -21.53 2.51 54.64
C LEU A 4 -20.74 3.83 54.57
N GLN A 5 -21.43 4.95 54.78
CA GLN A 5 -20.84 6.29 54.90
C GLN A 5 -19.96 6.42 56.15
N ARG A 6 -20.43 5.92 57.31
CA ARG A 6 -19.63 5.90 58.54
C ARG A 6 -18.37 5.03 58.41
N LYS A 7 -18.45 3.88 57.72
CA LYS A 7 -17.28 3.05 57.39
C LYS A 7 -16.31 3.74 56.42
N PHE A 8 -16.79 4.63 55.57
CA PHE A 8 -15.96 5.43 54.68
C PHE A 8 -15.21 6.53 55.45
N GLU A 9 -15.89 7.21 56.38
CA GLU A 9 -15.29 8.17 57.31
C GLU A 9 -14.25 7.51 58.24
N GLU A 10 -14.56 6.33 58.79
CA GLU A 10 -13.61 5.51 59.57
C GLU A 10 -12.38 5.11 58.73
N LEU A 11 -12.55 4.77 57.44
CA LEU A 11 -11.42 4.49 56.54
C LEU A 11 -10.58 5.73 56.21
N SER A 12 -11.22 6.89 55.99
CA SER A 12 -10.52 8.15 55.71
C SER A 12 -9.67 8.57 56.90
N ALA A 13 -10.23 8.52 58.12
CA ALA A 13 -9.48 8.83 59.33
C ALA A 13 -8.30 7.86 59.56
N ALA A 14 -8.46 6.57 59.22
CA ALA A 14 -7.36 5.60 59.28
C ALA A 14 -6.27 5.88 58.22
N HIS A 15 -6.65 6.35 57.02
CA HIS A 15 -5.73 6.76 55.97
C HIS A 15 -4.91 7.99 56.38
N ASP A 16 -5.55 9.02 56.93
CA ASP A 16 -4.90 10.25 57.38
C ASP A 16 -3.97 10.01 58.58
N ALA A 17 -4.34 9.11 59.49
CA ALA A 17 -3.48 8.68 60.58
C ALA A 17 -2.24 7.92 60.07
N LEU A 18 -2.39 7.08 59.04
CA LEU A 18 -1.29 6.34 58.42
C LEU A 18 -0.33 7.29 57.69
N LEU A 19 -0.84 8.25 56.91
CA LEU A 19 -0.04 9.27 56.23
C LEU A 19 0.75 10.14 57.22
N ASN A 20 0.12 10.58 58.32
CA ASN A 20 0.81 11.34 59.37
C ASN A 20 1.89 10.51 60.09
N TYR A 21 1.67 9.21 60.29
CA TYR A 21 2.68 8.32 60.87
C TYR A 21 3.89 8.13 59.92
N LEU A 22 3.63 7.90 58.63
CA LEU A 22 4.67 7.71 57.62
C LEU A 22 5.48 9.00 57.37
N SER A 23 4.80 10.15 57.29
CA SER A 23 5.44 11.47 57.11
C SER A 23 6.39 11.85 58.26
N ARG A 24 6.26 11.25 59.45
CA ARG A 24 7.18 11.48 60.58
C ARG A 24 8.39 10.53 60.57
N LYS A 25 8.38 9.47 59.77
CA LYS A 25 9.48 8.49 59.68
C LYS A 25 10.36 8.66 58.45
N ASP A 26 9.82 9.19 57.34
CA ASP A 26 10.61 9.49 56.15
C ASP A 26 10.13 10.82 55.50
N PRO A 27 10.92 11.91 55.59
CA PRO A 27 10.59 13.20 54.99
C PRO A 27 10.51 13.18 53.45
N THR A 28 11.12 12.21 52.77
CA THR A 28 11.07 12.12 51.31
C THR A 28 9.76 11.54 50.80
N PHE A 29 9.16 10.61 51.56
CA PHE A 29 7.89 9.97 51.18
C PHE A 29 6.71 10.95 51.16
N ALA A 30 6.71 11.95 52.05
CA ALA A 30 5.66 12.97 52.13
C ALA A 30 5.63 13.93 50.91
N LYS A 31 6.75 14.04 50.17
CA LYS A 31 6.84 14.91 48.97
C LYS A 31 6.19 14.29 47.72
N GLY A 32 6.08 12.96 47.65
CA GLY A 32 5.50 12.26 46.49
C GLY A 32 3.97 12.18 46.48
N ILE A 33 3.32 12.19 47.66
CA ILE A 33 1.86 11.95 47.77
C ILE A 33 1.06 13.26 47.78
N ARG A 34 1.65 14.39 48.16
CA ARG A 34 0.99 15.72 48.11
C ARG A 34 0.79 16.28 46.69
N ALA A 35 1.30 15.63 45.65
CA ALA A 35 1.22 16.08 44.26
C ALA A 35 0.02 15.51 43.47
N VAL A 36 -0.90 14.78 44.11
CA VAL A 36 -1.96 14.00 43.41
C VAL A 36 -3.34 14.15 44.10
N GLY A 37 -3.62 15.27 44.77
CA GLY A 37 -4.82 15.39 45.62
C GLY A 37 -5.21 16.78 46.11
N GLN A 38 -5.11 17.79 45.24
CA GLN A 38 -5.65 19.15 45.30
C GLN A 38 -5.45 19.68 43.87
N ASP A 39 -6.43 20.23 43.14
CA ASP A 39 -7.55 21.06 43.58
C ASP A 39 -8.90 20.68 42.98
N ASP A 40 -9.98 21.00 43.72
CA ASP A 40 -11.33 21.20 43.16
C ASP A 40 -12.20 21.98 44.17
N ASN A 41 -12.02 23.32 44.23
CA ASN A 41 -13.08 24.35 44.17
C ASN A 41 -12.67 25.73 44.77
N ALA A 42 -12.67 26.73 43.88
CA ALA A 42 -13.05 28.13 44.11
C ALA A 42 -12.31 28.98 45.16
N ASP A 43 -11.21 29.61 44.75
CA ASP A 43 -11.20 31.06 44.56
C ASP A 43 -10.26 31.42 43.39
N GLY A 44 -10.48 32.54 42.69
CA GLY A 44 -9.96 32.75 41.34
C GLY A 44 -8.45 33.00 41.21
N GLN A 45 -7.75 32.10 40.51
CA GLN A 45 -6.43 32.30 39.88
C GLN A 45 -6.28 31.34 38.67
N ASP A 46 -5.51 31.73 37.67
CA ASP A 46 -5.44 31.04 36.36
C ASP A 46 -4.99 29.58 36.44
N SER A 47 -5.64 28.71 35.67
CA SER A 47 -5.25 27.30 35.53
C SER A 47 -4.19 27.14 34.43
N ASP A 48 -2.95 26.87 34.82
CA ASP A 48 -1.85 26.53 33.91
C ASP A 48 -2.22 25.32 33.03
N SER A 49 -2.61 25.59 31.80
CA SER A 49 -2.97 24.57 30.80
C SER A 49 -1.76 24.32 29.91
N VAL A 50 -1.32 23.06 29.78
CA VAL A 50 -0.10 22.74 29.02
C VAL A 50 -0.45 22.23 27.62
N MET A 51 0.16 22.81 26.59
CA MET A 51 0.03 22.41 25.19
C MET A 51 1.31 21.74 24.69
N ALA A 52 1.21 20.49 24.22
CA ALA A 52 2.31 19.81 23.55
C ALA A 52 2.46 20.31 22.10
N MET A 53 3.60 20.94 21.79
CA MET A 53 3.99 21.41 20.46
C MET A 53 4.99 20.48 19.80
N LYS A 54 4.98 20.44 18.46
CA LYS A 54 5.97 19.73 17.64
C LYS A 54 6.45 20.64 16.51
N VAL A 55 7.75 20.84 16.41
CA VAL A 55 8.39 21.68 15.38
C VAL A 55 9.45 20.86 14.66
N VAL A 56 9.49 20.96 13.32
CA VAL A 56 10.42 20.20 12.47
C VAL A 56 11.29 21.16 11.66
N ALA A 57 12.61 21.07 11.84
CA ALA A 57 13.62 21.82 11.10
C ALA A 57 14.58 20.89 10.34
N PHE A 58 15.40 21.45 9.45
CA PHE A 58 16.33 20.67 8.62
C PHE A 58 17.73 21.30 8.56
N LEU A 59 18.72 20.56 9.06
CA LEU A 59 20.15 20.87 8.94
C LEU A 59 20.72 20.18 7.69
N ASN A 60 21.15 20.97 6.72
CA ASN A 60 21.81 20.51 5.50
C ASN A 60 23.30 20.85 5.62
N ALA A 61 24.12 19.91 6.06
CA ALA A 61 25.55 20.12 6.26
C ALA A 61 26.37 18.96 5.67
N ARG A 62 27.69 19.17 5.58
CA ARG A 62 28.65 18.14 5.21
C ARG A 62 29.43 17.68 6.44
N HIS A 63 29.89 16.45 6.47
CA HIS A 63 30.83 15.98 7.48
C HIS A 63 31.76 14.90 6.93
N TYR A 64 32.81 14.59 7.67
CA TYR A 64 33.66 13.42 7.47
C TYR A 64 33.93 12.72 8.79
N MET A 65 34.09 11.40 8.71
CA MET A 65 34.50 10.55 9.83
C MET A 65 36.01 10.38 9.85
N VAL A 66 36.62 10.19 11.01
CA VAL A 66 38.05 9.91 11.15
C VAL A 66 38.24 8.48 11.64
N PHE A 67 38.75 7.59 10.78
CA PHE A 67 38.95 6.18 11.13
C PHE A 67 40.43 5.89 11.33
N ALA A 68 40.82 5.45 12.53
CA ALA A 68 42.21 5.13 12.90
C ALA A 68 43.21 6.24 12.49
N GLY A 69 42.87 7.50 12.80
CA GLY A 69 43.67 8.69 12.48
C GLY A 69 43.58 9.19 11.03
N ASN A 70 42.86 8.51 10.13
CA ASN A 70 42.75 8.90 8.73
C ASN A 70 41.40 9.59 8.42
N LYS A 71 41.45 10.76 7.78
CA LYS A 71 40.28 11.54 7.34
C LYS A 71 39.53 10.79 6.21
N GLY A 72 38.27 10.45 6.46
CA GLY A 72 37.35 9.89 5.46
C GLY A 72 36.89 10.92 4.44
N LYS A 73 36.13 10.47 3.43
CA LYS A 73 35.55 11.38 2.42
C LYS A 73 34.46 12.26 3.04
N THR A 74 34.57 13.57 2.81
CA THR A 74 33.51 14.53 3.09
C THR A 74 32.26 14.19 2.27
N HIS A 75 31.11 14.10 2.94
CA HIS A 75 29.81 13.83 2.33
C HIS A 75 28.71 14.63 3.03
N GLY A 76 27.59 14.85 2.35
CA GLY A 76 26.49 15.67 2.85
C GLY A 76 25.29 14.84 3.31
N HIS A 77 24.60 15.32 4.34
CA HIS A 77 23.28 14.83 4.76
C HIS A 77 22.31 15.99 4.94
N SER A 78 21.02 15.66 4.89
CA SER A 78 19.92 16.53 5.28
C SER A 78 19.33 15.97 6.56
N TRP A 79 19.92 16.34 7.71
CA TRP A 79 19.41 15.92 9.01
C TRP A 79 18.06 16.60 9.26
N GLN A 80 17.02 15.81 9.54
CA GLN A 80 15.75 16.31 10.05
C GLN A 80 15.81 16.37 11.57
N LEU A 81 15.39 17.49 12.17
CA LEU A 81 15.29 17.66 13.61
C LEU A 81 13.82 17.89 13.97
N GLN A 82 13.23 17.06 14.84
CA GLN A 82 11.90 17.28 15.42
C GLN A 82 12.03 17.54 16.91
N ALA A 83 11.74 18.76 17.32
CA ALA A 83 11.54 19.11 18.71
C ALA A 83 10.09 18.81 19.10
N GLU A 84 9.89 18.14 20.23
CA GLU A 84 8.60 18.07 20.92
C GLU A 84 8.76 18.77 22.28
N ALA A 85 7.90 19.74 22.57
CA ALA A 85 8.03 20.60 23.74
C ALA A 85 6.66 20.93 24.34
N ASP A 86 6.60 21.10 25.66
CA ASP A 86 5.42 21.47 26.40
C ASP A 86 5.41 22.99 26.64
N VAL A 87 4.32 23.65 26.29
CA VAL A 87 4.13 25.10 26.40
C VAL A 87 3.04 25.39 27.42
N HIS A 88 3.37 26.17 28.45
CA HIS A 88 2.41 26.60 29.48
C HIS A 88 1.56 27.76 28.95
N ILE A 89 0.24 27.64 29.04
CA ILE A 89 -0.73 28.65 28.61
C ILE A 89 -1.11 29.50 29.83
N MET A 90 -0.66 30.76 29.81
CA MET A 90 -0.93 31.76 30.85
C MET A 90 -1.95 32.79 30.32
N GLY A 91 -3.24 32.55 30.57
CA GLY A 91 -4.33 33.40 30.09
C GLY A 91 -4.49 33.39 28.56
N GLU A 92 -4.63 34.55 27.94
CA GLU A 92 -4.74 34.70 26.47
C GLU A 92 -3.37 34.71 25.74
N SER A 93 -2.26 34.58 26.49
CA SER A 93 -0.89 34.61 25.93
C SER A 93 -0.26 33.22 25.96
N PHE A 94 0.24 32.76 24.82
CA PHE A 94 1.00 31.51 24.68
C PHE A 94 2.16 31.70 23.70
N VAL A 95 3.24 30.94 23.89
CA VAL A 95 4.40 30.93 22.98
C VAL A 95 3.96 30.31 21.66
N LYS A 96 4.24 30.96 20.53
CA LYS A 96 3.78 30.47 19.22
C LYS A 96 4.77 29.49 18.62
N PHE A 97 4.30 28.74 17.62
CA PHE A 97 5.17 27.87 16.83
C PHE A 97 6.32 28.65 16.16
N GLU A 98 6.08 29.90 15.71
CA GLU A 98 7.13 30.72 15.11
C GLU A 98 8.25 31.08 16.10
N ASP A 99 7.96 31.21 17.40
CA ASP A 99 8.96 31.54 18.42
C ASP A 99 9.88 30.34 18.69
N VAL A 100 9.31 29.14 18.83
CA VAL A 100 10.08 27.89 18.99
C VAL A 100 10.90 27.58 17.73
N ASP A 101 10.30 27.72 16.55
CA ASP A 101 10.99 27.53 15.27
C ASP A 101 12.13 28.54 15.06
N LYS A 102 11.95 29.80 15.47
CA LYS A 102 13.00 30.82 15.45
C LYS A 102 14.21 30.41 16.29
N HIS A 103 14.01 29.91 17.51
CA HIS A 103 15.12 29.44 18.36
C HIS A 103 15.86 28.24 17.73
N ILE A 104 15.13 27.28 17.16
CA ILE A 104 15.73 26.14 16.44
C ILE A 104 16.53 26.62 15.22
N ASN A 105 15.98 27.52 14.41
CA ASN A 105 16.64 28.00 13.20
C ASN A 105 17.87 28.89 13.50
N ILE A 106 17.84 29.69 14.57
CA ILE A 106 19.03 30.42 15.06
C ILE A 106 20.14 29.45 15.45
N LEU A 107 19.82 28.39 16.20
CA LEU A 107 20.78 27.36 16.62
C LEU A 107 21.37 26.58 15.43
N LEU A 108 20.58 26.34 14.38
CA LEU A 108 21.02 25.61 13.18
C LEU A 108 21.77 26.47 12.16
N ALA A 109 21.54 27.80 12.13
CA ALA A 109 22.08 28.69 11.10
C ALA A 109 23.61 28.61 10.90
N PRO A 110 24.47 28.57 11.94
CA PRO A 110 25.93 28.48 11.76
C PRO A 110 26.40 27.19 11.07
N TYR A 111 25.58 26.14 11.13
CA TYR A 111 25.91 24.81 10.61
C TYR A 111 25.33 24.57 9.19
N GLN A 112 24.56 25.51 8.65
CA GLN A 112 23.85 25.32 7.39
C GLN A 112 24.78 25.50 6.17
N ARG A 113 24.83 24.48 5.30
CA ARG A 113 25.68 24.37 4.09
C ARG A 113 27.20 24.30 4.35
N THR A 114 27.64 24.28 5.59
CA THR A 114 29.05 24.21 5.99
C THR A 114 29.52 22.76 6.16
N THR A 115 30.81 22.55 6.48
CA THR A 115 31.32 21.25 6.93
C THR A 115 31.35 21.25 8.46
N LEU A 116 30.61 20.36 9.12
CA LEU A 116 30.50 20.34 10.58
C LEU A 116 31.87 20.26 11.26
N ASN A 117 32.76 19.39 10.79
CA ASN A 117 34.12 19.24 11.32
C ASN A 117 34.98 20.52 11.34
N GLU A 118 34.57 21.57 10.63
CA GLU A 118 35.28 22.85 10.50
C GLU A 118 34.66 23.94 11.41
N ILE A 119 33.59 23.64 12.17
CA ILE A 119 32.85 24.59 13.02
C ILE A 119 32.69 24.06 14.46
N PRO A 120 32.97 24.86 15.52
CA PRO A 120 32.75 24.47 16.91
C PRO A 120 31.28 24.08 17.21
N PRO A 121 31.01 23.09 18.07
CA PRO A 121 31.98 22.28 18.82
C PRO A 121 32.54 21.09 18.01
N PHE A 122 32.10 20.88 16.76
CA PHE A 122 32.44 19.69 15.96
C PHE A 122 33.87 19.70 15.41
N THR A 123 34.64 20.76 15.69
CA THR A 123 36.12 20.79 15.60
C THR A 123 36.79 19.92 16.68
N GLU A 124 36.14 19.73 17.83
CA GLU A 124 36.63 18.96 18.98
C GLU A 124 35.80 17.68 19.24
N VAL A 125 34.51 17.73 18.89
CA VAL A 125 33.56 16.62 19.01
C VAL A 125 33.35 15.97 17.64
N GLU A 126 33.54 14.66 17.51
CA GLU A 126 33.28 13.97 16.24
C GLU A 126 31.80 14.15 15.82
N PRO A 127 31.49 14.63 14.60
CA PRO A 127 30.11 14.89 14.15
C PRO A 127 29.37 13.61 13.76
N LEU A 128 29.33 12.66 14.69
CA LEU A 128 28.39 11.54 14.72
C LEU A 128 26.96 12.08 14.85
N THR A 129 25.97 11.43 14.23
CA THR A 129 24.56 11.79 14.41
C THR A 129 24.15 11.73 15.89
N GLU A 130 24.78 10.84 16.68
CA GLU A 130 24.69 10.77 18.14
C GLU A 130 25.11 12.08 18.82
N ASN A 131 26.27 12.61 18.47
CA ASN A 131 26.83 13.82 19.06
C ASN A 131 26.12 15.09 18.59
N ILE A 132 25.67 15.09 17.32
CA ILE A 132 24.83 16.13 16.74
C ILE A 132 23.51 16.22 17.52
N ALA A 133 22.85 15.08 17.80
CA ALA A 133 21.62 15.04 18.58
C ALA A 133 21.83 15.49 20.04
N VAL A 134 22.92 15.06 20.69
CA VAL A 134 23.26 15.49 22.06
C VAL A 134 23.53 16.99 22.13
N TYR A 135 24.32 17.53 21.20
CA TYR A 135 24.64 18.97 21.19
C TYR A 135 23.38 19.81 21.01
N PHE A 136 22.57 19.52 19.97
CA PHE A 136 21.38 20.32 19.71
C PHE A 136 20.29 20.14 20.77
N PHE A 137 20.10 18.94 21.36
CA PHE A 137 19.18 18.79 22.49
C PHE A 137 19.65 19.62 23.69
N ASN A 138 20.93 19.51 24.08
CA ASN A 138 21.45 20.17 25.26
C ASN A 138 21.34 21.70 25.17
N THR A 139 21.62 22.26 24.00
CA THR A 139 21.53 23.70 23.74
C THR A 139 20.08 24.17 23.66
N LEU A 140 19.25 23.51 22.84
CA LEU A 140 17.84 23.88 22.67
C LEU A 140 17.03 23.74 23.97
N TYR A 141 17.40 22.78 24.83
CA TYR A 141 16.79 22.61 26.15
C TYR A 141 16.99 23.83 27.07
N ASP A 142 18.14 24.51 26.98
CA ASP A 142 18.36 25.75 27.73
C ASP A 142 17.67 26.94 27.04
N ASP A 143 17.84 27.08 25.72
CA ASP A 143 17.30 28.21 24.95
C ASP A 143 15.76 28.29 24.96
N LEU A 144 15.05 27.16 24.88
CA LEU A 144 13.57 27.15 24.94
C LEU A 144 13.05 27.42 26.35
N ARG A 145 13.83 27.08 27.37
CA ARG A 145 13.48 27.35 28.77
C ARG A 145 13.56 28.84 29.11
N GLU A 146 14.40 29.62 28.41
CA GLU A 146 14.42 31.09 28.51
C GLU A 146 13.08 31.73 28.10
N ILE A 147 12.30 31.07 27.23
CA ILE A 147 10.98 31.55 26.75
C ILE A 147 9.78 30.82 27.38
N GLY A 148 9.99 30.03 28.45
CA GLY A 148 8.90 29.33 29.15
C GLY A 148 8.39 28.06 28.46
N VAL A 149 9.21 27.44 27.61
CA VAL A 149 8.89 26.20 26.88
C VAL A 149 9.79 25.05 27.38
N ASP A 150 9.18 23.96 27.84
CA ASP A 150 9.90 22.79 28.34
C ASP A 150 10.16 21.80 27.18
N LEU A 151 11.41 21.68 26.73
CA LEU A 151 11.78 20.71 25.69
C LEU A 151 11.69 19.27 26.22
N VAL A 152 10.62 18.57 25.85
CA VAL A 152 10.37 17.17 26.21
C VAL A 152 11.28 16.23 25.42
N LYS A 153 11.56 16.55 24.15
CA LYS A 153 12.25 15.63 23.24
C LYS A 153 12.86 16.32 22.02
N LEU A 154 14.04 15.86 21.58
CA LEU A 154 14.56 16.12 20.23
C LEU A 154 14.79 14.78 19.54
N THR A 155 14.31 14.65 18.30
CA THR A 155 14.63 13.52 17.43
C THR A 155 15.39 14.01 16.21
N VAL A 156 16.58 13.47 15.96
CA VAL A 156 17.45 13.86 14.84
C VAL A 156 17.62 12.67 13.89
N TRP A 157 17.11 12.76 12.66
CA TRP A 157 17.27 11.75 11.62
C TRP A 157 18.34 12.16 10.62
N GLU A 158 19.35 11.31 10.41
CA GLU A 158 20.32 11.42 9.30
C GLU A 158 19.66 11.09 7.96
N ASN A 159 18.65 10.22 7.96
CA ASN A 159 17.82 9.86 6.82
C ASN A 159 16.49 9.25 7.31
N PRO A 160 15.47 9.07 6.44
CA PRO A 160 14.14 8.58 6.84
C PRO A 160 14.08 7.20 7.53
N THR A 161 15.20 6.48 7.64
CA THR A 161 15.30 5.17 8.29
C THR A 161 16.28 5.11 9.46
N LYS A 162 17.03 6.19 9.74
CA LYS A 162 17.99 6.28 10.85
C LYS A 162 17.85 7.61 11.56
N GLY A 163 17.58 7.57 12.86
CA GLY A 163 17.57 8.75 13.71
C GLY A 163 17.72 8.40 15.18
N ILE A 164 17.96 9.43 15.98
CA ILE A 164 18.32 9.34 17.40
C ILE A 164 17.37 10.25 18.17
N GLU A 165 16.82 9.72 19.26
CA GLU A 165 15.86 10.39 20.12
C GLU A 165 16.50 10.69 21.47
N ILE A 166 16.49 11.96 21.89
CA ILE A 166 17.01 12.44 23.17
C ILE A 166 15.82 13.05 23.95
N THR A 167 15.61 12.60 25.19
CA THR A 167 14.52 13.04 26.09
C THR A 167 15.03 13.73 27.36
N SER A 168 16.35 13.88 27.51
CA SER A 168 17.00 14.44 28.70
C SER A 168 18.45 14.80 28.37
N LYS A 169 18.99 15.84 29.01
CA LYS A 169 20.37 16.31 28.72
C LYS A 169 21.40 15.20 28.95
N ILE A 170 22.34 15.05 28.02
CA ILE A 170 23.43 14.07 28.10
C ILE A 170 24.76 14.84 28.24
N PRO A 171 25.52 14.69 29.34
CA PRO A 171 26.69 15.53 29.60
C PRO A 171 27.96 15.14 28.83
N ASN A 172 27.99 13.95 28.22
CA ASN A 172 29.16 13.37 27.57
C ASN A 172 28.89 13.11 26.09
N TYR A 173 29.94 13.24 25.27
CA TYR A 173 29.91 12.89 23.85
C TYR A 173 30.52 11.51 23.59
N PHE A 174 30.17 10.93 22.45
CA PHE A 174 30.59 9.61 22.00
C PHE A 174 31.77 9.71 21.01
N SER A 175 32.49 8.61 20.82
CA SER A 175 33.61 8.48 19.86
C SER A 175 33.43 7.21 19.04
N SER A 176 33.78 7.25 17.76
CA SER A 176 33.79 6.06 16.90
C SER A 176 34.91 5.07 17.23
N ASP A 177 35.94 5.48 17.98
CA ASP A 177 37.03 4.61 18.44
C ASP A 177 36.87 4.21 19.92
N SER A 178 36.57 2.92 20.13
CA SER A 178 36.42 2.29 21.46
C SER A 178 37.66 2.32 22.37
N SER A 179 38.82 2.75 21.86
CA SER A 179 40.07 2.89 22.63
C SER A 179 40.37 4.31 23.10
N SER A 180 39.62 5.31 22.62
CA SER A 180 39.82 6.72 22.98
C SER A 180 39.00 7.14 24.20
N PRO A 181 39.51 8.01 25.09
CA PRO A 181 38.71 8.56 26.18
C PRO A 181 37.55 9.42 25.66
N ALA A 182 36.46 9.49 26.42
CA ALA A 182 35.31 10.33 26.06
C ALA A 182 35.72 11.81 25.96
N PRO A 183 35.30 12.55 24.91
CA PRO A 183 35.57 13.98 24.80
C PRO A 183 35.01 14.75 26.00
N ALA A 184 35.75 15.77 26.45
CA ALA A 184 35.23 16.71 27.44
C ALA A 184 34.02 17.46 26.89
N PRO A 185 33.04 17.88 27.73
CA PRO A 185 31.97 18.75 27.29
C PRO A 185 32.57 20.09 26.78
N PRO A 186 32.09 20.62 25.64
CA PRO A 186 32.62 21.85 25.07
C PRO A 186 32.33 23.04 25.99
N ALA A 187 33.17 24.07 25.91
CA ALA A 187 32.99 25.30 26.68
C ALA A 187 31.62 25.96 26.40
N SER A 188 31.07 26.62 27.42
CA SER A 188 29.69 27.13 27.46
C SER A 188 29.30 28.09 26.33
N LEU A 189 27.98 28.14 26.04
CA LEU A 189 27.28 28.90 24.98
C LEU A 189 27.67 30.38 24.76
N SER A 190 28.39 31.00 25.70
CA SER A 190 28.73 32.44 25.70
C SER A 190 29.54 32.90 24.48
N VAL A 191 30.18 32.00 23.73
CA VAL A 191 30.99 32.34 22.55
C VAL A 191 30.13 32.55 21.28
N ILE A 192 29.03 31.79 21.10
CA ILE A 192 28.24 31.83 19.86
C ILE A 192 27.28 33.04 19.84
N LYS A 193 26.73 33.45 21.00
CA LYS A 193 25.98 34.71 21.13
C LYS A 193 26.85 35.98 20.88
N GLY A 194 28.19 35.85 20.84
CA GLY A 194 29.10 36.92 20.42
C GLY A 194 29.21 37.03 18.90
N ILE A 195 29.58 35.93 18.24
CA ILE A 195 29.79 35.86 16.77
C ILE A 195 28.55 36.34 15.99
N ALA A 196 27.35 35.93 16.42
CA ALA A 196 26.10 36.33 15.77
C ALA A 196 25.74 37.81 15.94
N ASN A 197 26.31 38.52 16.92
CA ASN A 197 26.07 39.96 17.11
C ASN A 197 27.13 40.82 16.41
N ASP A 198 28.40 40.37 16.37
CA ASP A 198 29.49 41.11 15.73
C ASP A 198 29.34 41.14 14.18
N GLU A 199 28.81 40.07 13.55
CA GLU A 199 28.50 40.09 12.10
C GLU A 199 27.31 40.98 11.73
N ILE A 200 26.36 41.21 12.65
CA ILE A 200 25.20 42.09 12.41
C ILE A 200 25.58 43.55 12.60
N ALA A 201 26.40 43.87 13.61
CA ALA A 201 26.84 45.24 13.90
C ALA A 201 27.80 45.84 12.86
N ALA A 202 28.50 45.00 12.08
CA ALA A 202 29.48 45.45 11.08
C ALA A 202 28.89 45.84 9.71
N SER A 203 27.56 45.82 9.55
CA SER A 203 26.88 45.96 8.25
C SER A 203 26.04 47.24 8.04
N GLU A 204 26.03 48.18 9.00
CA GLU A 204 25.14 49.35 8.96
C GLU A 204 25.78 50.71 8.55
N GLU A 205 27.10 50.81 8.31
CA GLU A 205 27.71 52.08 7.83
C GLU A 205 28.53 51.94 6.52
N GLU A 206 28.33 52.91 5.63
CA GLU A 206 29.03 53.20 4.35
C GLU A 206 28.76 52.32 3.09
N SER A 207 27.76 52.78 2.30
CA SER A 207 27.77 52.73 0.81
C SER A 207 28.30 54.07 0.25
N PRO A 208 28.84 54.23 -0.99
CA PRO A 208 28.73 53.42 -2.23
C PRO A 208 30.11 53.32 -2.99
N PRO A 209 30.26 53.15 -4.34
CA PRO A 209 29.35 52.79 -5.45
C PRO A 209 29.84 51.55 -6.27
N ALA A 210 29.36 51.41 -7.52
CA ALA A 210 29.34 50.18 -8.31
C ALA A 210 30.61 49.79 -9.10
N ASP A 211 30.57 48.52 -9.55
CA ASP A 211 31.28 47.84 -10.64
C ASP A 211 32.62 47.09 -10.41
N ASP A 212 32.66 45.95 -11.10
CA ASP A 212 33.72 44.96 -11.38
C ASP A 212 34.29 44.07 -10.25
N TYR A 213 33.69 42.88 -10.12
CA TYR A 213 34.35 41.64 -9.68
C TYR A 213 34.09 40.50 -10.69
N SER A 214 34.36 40.75 -11.97
CA SER A 214 34.34 39.73 -13.03
C SER A 214 35.76 39.28 -13.44
N THR A 215 36.80 39.99 -13.01
CA THR A 215 38.13 39.96 -13.63
C THR A 215 39.23 39.26 -12.81
N GLN A 216 38.87 38.43 -11.83
CA GLN A 216 39.84 37.65 -11.01
C GLN A 216 39.68 36.13 -11.04
N LEU A 217 38.62 35.57 -11.63
CA LEU A 217 38.47 34.10 -11.77
C LEU A 217 38.83 33.55 -13.15
N GLN A 218 39.31 34.41 -14.05
CA GLN A 218 39.57 34.08 -15.46
C GLN A 218 41.09 34.09 -15.81
N ALA A 219 41.95 33.94 -14.79
CA ALA A 219 43.40 34.06 -14.91
C ALA A 219 44.20 32.89 -14.28
N GLU A 220 43.55 31.77 -13.95
CA GLU A 220 44.21 30.63 -13.27
C GLU A 220 43.97 29.24 -13.91
N LEU A 221 43.38 29.19 -15.12
CA LEU A 221 43.17 27.94 -15.88
C LEU A 221 43.34 28.12 -17.41
N GLU A 222 44.50 28.63 -17.84
CA GLU A 222 45.07 28.40 -19.19
C GLU A 222 46.60 28.59 -19.12
N GLU A 223 47.35 27.93 -20.03
CA GLU A 223 48.82 27.70 -20.03
C GLU A 223 49.30 26.60 -19.01
N GLU A 224 50.18 25.65 -19.33
CA GLU A 224 51.09 25.43 -20.49
C GLU A 224 50.89 24.05 -21.20
N ASP A 225 51.54 23.89 -22.36
CA ASP A 225 51.42 22.78 -23.34
C ASP A 225 52.73 21.93 -23.45
N TYR A 226 52.81 21.00 -24.42
CA TYR A 226 53.94 20.09 -24.79
C TYR A 226 54.04 18.74 -24.00
N GLU A 227 54.39 17.58 -24.59
CA GLU A 227 54.89 17.26 -25.95
C GLU A 227 54.41 15.87 -26.47
N GLU A 228 54.69 15.55 -27.73
CA GLU A 228 54.16 14.42 -28.52
C GLU A 228 54.62 13.00 -28.11
N ASN A 229 53.79 12.01 -28.44
CA ASN A 229 54.30 10.90 -29.27
C ASN A 229 53.21 10.26 -30.14
N HIS A 230 53.51 10.05 -31.41
CA HIS A 230 52.56 9.54 -32.41
C HIS A 230 52.23 8.05 -32.21
N ASN A 231 50.98 7.69 -32.52
CA ASN A 231 50.74 6.74 -33.61
C ASN A 231 49.33 6.95 -34.19
N THR A 232 49.30 7.49 -35.40
CA THR A 232 48.12 7.54 -36.26
C THR A 232 47.76 6.14 -36.77
N PHE A 233 46.48 5.85 -36.92
CA PHE A 233 45.95 5.31 -38.17
C PHE A 233 44.46 5.63 -38.32
N GLU A 234 44.01 5.69 -39.56
CA GLU A 234 42.86 6.49 -39.98
C GLU A 234 41.49 5.89 -39.65
N VAL A 235 40.51 6.78 -39.52
CA VAL A 235 39.08 6.46 -39.66
C VAL A 235 38.70 6.58 -41.14
N THR A 236 37.55 6.02 -41.51
CA THR A 236 36.68 6.29 -42.68
C THR A 236 36.65 5.16 -43.74
N PRO A 237 35.64 5.10 -44.64
CA PRO A 237 34.50 4.16 -44.49
C PRO A 237 34.40 3.32 -45.80
N PRO A 238 33.28 3.04 -46.53
CA PRO A 238 31.82 3.19 -46.32
C PRO A 238 31.04 1.92 -46.80
N PRO A 239 29.87 1.99 -47.48
CA PRO A 239 28.59 2.67 -47.22
C PRO A 239 27.38 1.69 -47.08
N LEU A 240 26.19 2.29 -47.02
CA LEU A 240 24.84 1.75 -47.21
C LEU A 240 24.68 0.62 -48.26
N GLY A 241 23.68 -0.24 -48.04
CA GLY A 241 23.01 -1.06 -49.07
C GLY A 241 21.72 -1.70 -48.54
N ALA A 242 20.61 -1.57 -49.28
CA ALA A 242 19.31 -2.18 -48.97
C ALA A 242 18.99 -3.31 -49.99
N LEU A 243 17.76 -3.87 -49.92
CA LEU A 243 17.20 -4.90 -50.82
C LEU A 243 17.75 -6.33 -50.55
N GLU A 244 17.04 -7.46 -50.79
CA GLU A 244 15.63 -7.74 -51.09
C GLU A 244 15.34 -9.25 -50.80
N ASP A 245 14.07 -9.61 -50.68
CA ASP A 245 13.37 -10.86 -51.06
C ASP A 245 13.94 -12.29 -50.81
N ASP A 246 13.26 -12.99 -49.88
CA ASP A 246 12.27 -14.07 -50.13
C ASP A 246 12.65 -15.50 -50.65
N VAL A 247 11.76 -16.44 -50.33
CA VAL A 247 11.49 -17.79 -50.91
C VAL A 247 12.37 -19.01 -50.55
N ASN A 248 11.74 -19.94 -49.80
CA ASN A 248 11.79 -21.41 -49.84
C ASN A 248 12.97 -22.16 -50.55
N THR A 249 13.51 -23.17 -49.87
CA THR A 249 13.08 -24.57 -50.18
C THR A 249 13.34 -25.61 -49.09
N SER A 250 12.34 -26.48 -48.95
CA SER A 250 12.28 -27.71 -48.17
C SER A 250 13.31 -28.79 -48.51
N ARG A 251 13.71 -29.58 -47.51
CA ARG A 251 13.69 -31.05 -47.65
C ARG A 251 13.44 -31.74 -46.31
N GLU A 252 12.58 -32.76 -46.35
CA GLU A 252 12.03 -33.48 -45.21
C GLU A 252 12.56 -34.92 -45.16
N LEU A 253 12.44 -35.59 -44.00
CA LEU A 253 12.57 -37.05 -43.78
C LEU A 253 13.99 -37.67 -43.95
N GLY A 254 14.43 -38.63 -43.14
CA GLY A 254 13.77 -39.30 -42.00
C GLY A 254 14.58 -40.50 -41.49
N LEU A 255 13.90 -41.45 -40.82
CA LEU A 255 14.37 -42.72 -40.22
C LEU A 255 15.00 -42.59 -38.81
N ILE A 256 14.56 -43.16 -37.68
CA ILE A 256 13.74 -44.34 -37.26
C ILE A 256 14.61 -45.47 -36.61
N LEU A 257 14.49 -45.62 -35.28
CA LEU A 257 14.63 -46.85 -34.44
C LEU A 257 16.02 -47.57 -34.40
N ASN A 258 16.45 -48.30 -33.36
CA ASN A 258 16.15 -48.40 -31.91
C ASN A 258 17.23 -49.31 -31.26
N GLN A 259 17.48 -49.22 -29.93
CA GLN A 259 18.18 -50.26 -29.10
C GLN A 259 19.67 -50.56 -29.48
N ALA A 260 20.54 -51.25 -28.73
CA ALA A 260 20.83 -51.45 -27.29
C ALA A 260 22.15 -52.31 -27.21
N ASP A 261 23.00 -52.38 -26.16
CA ASP A 261 23.12 -51.70 -24.86
C ASP A 261 24.56 -51.88 -24.28
N SER A 262 24.84 -51.26 -23.12
CA SER A 262 25.91 -51.59 -22.13
C SER A 262 27.43 -51.43 -22.42
N ALA A 263 28.11 -50.94 -21.37
CA ALA A 263 29.45 -51.32 -20.86
C ALA A 263 30.78 -50.81 -21.47
N ASN A 264 31.51 -50.09 -20.60
CA ASN A 264 32.96 -50.16 -20.30
C ASN A 264 34.05 -49.64 -21.27
N VAL A 265 35.18 -49.33 -20.61
CA VAL A 265 36.55 -49.06 -21.09
C VAL A 265 36.83 -47.67 -21.68
N PHE A 266 37.69 -46.92 -20.97
CA PHE A 266 38.59 -45.92 -21.52
C PHE A 266 39.94 -46.02 -20.77
N GLU A 267 40.76 -46.96 -21.24
CA GLU A 267 42.23 -46.84 -21.32
C GLU A 267 42.54 -46.19 -22.68
N GLU A 268 43.70 -45.64 -23.02
CA GLU A 268 44.90 -45.14 -22.32
C GLU A 268 45.78 -44.49 -23.43
N ASN A 269 46.82 -43.73 -23.06
CA ASN A 269 48.09 -43.44 -23.79
C ASN A 269 48.52 -41.96 -23.60
N THR A 270 49.53 -41.62 -22.78
CA THR A 270 51.01 -41.87 -22.84
C THR A 270 51.74 -40.99 -23.86
N ILE A 271 52.98 -40.52 -23.69
CA ILE A 271 54.00 -40.45 -22.58
C ILE A 271 55.03 -39.36 -23.03
N ILE A 272 55.92 -38.89 -22.15
CA ILE A 272 57.41 -38.75 -22.32
C ILE A 272 57.99 -37.83 -21.22
N ASP A 273 58.73 -38.45 -20.28
CA ASP A 273 60.01 -38.12 -19.60
C ASP A 273 60.51 -36.65 -19.51
N VAL A 274 61.25 -36.23 -18.47
CA VAL A 274 62.57 -36.73 -18.00
C VAL A 274 62.82 -36.46 -16.49
N ASP A 275 63.76 -37.22 -15.90
CA ASP A 275 64.07 -37.40 -14.47
C ASP A 275 65.33 -36.62 -13.97
N SER A 276 65.57 -36.69 -12.64
CA SER A 276 66.87 -36.71 -11.91
C SER A 276 67.32 -35.56 -10.96
N SER A 277 67.38 -35.93 -9.66
CA SER A 277 68.46 -35.74 -8.64
C SER A 277 68.91 -34.37 -8.06
N GLU A 278 68.66 -34.21 -6.75
CA GLU A 278 69.55 -33.85 -5.61
C GLU A 278 70.75 -32.88 -5.74
N THR A 279 70.82 -31.82 -4.88
CA THR A 279 71.75 -31.70 -3.71
C THR A 279 71.67 -30.34 -2.92
N ASP A 280 71.70 -30.45 -1.58
CA ASP A 280 72.22 -29.55 -0.50
C ASP A 280 72.03 -28.00 -0.43
N ILE A 281 71.06 -27.59 0.42
CA ILE A 281 71.19 -26.79 1.70
C ILE A 281 72.47 -25.91 1.85
N PRO A 282 72.42 -24.57 2.15
CA PRO A 282 71.89 -24.04 3.44
C PRO A 282 71.23 -22.63 3.55
N VAL A 283 70.26 -22.54 4.49
CA VAL A 283 70.04 -21.49 5.54
C VAL A 283 69.28 -20.16 5.25
N ASN A 284 68.26 -19.93 6.11
CA ASN A 284 67.52 -18.70 6.52
C ASN A 284 66.65 -17.93 5.49
N GLU A 285 65.32 -17.92 5.63
CA GLU A 285 64.49 -16.91 6.36
C GLU A 285 64.58 -15.49 5.73
N VAL A 286 63.51 -14.84 5.25
CA VAL A 286 62.09 -14.79 5.69
C VAL A 286 61.15 -14.67 4.46
N ALA A 287 59.91 -15.20 4.54
CA ALA A 287 58.89 -15.10 3.49
C ALA A 287 57.58 -14.41 3.95
N PRO A 288 56.87 -13.67 3.08
CA PRO A 288 55.55 -13.08 3.36
C PRO A 288 54.39 -14.10 3.26
N PRO A 289 53.20 -13.82 3.83
CA PRO A 289 52.14 -14.81 4.03
C PRO A 289 51.33 -15.17 2.76
N ASP A 290 51.02 -16.47 2.62
CA ASP A 290 50.48 -17.08 1.39
C ASP A 290 48.93 -17.09 1.31
N SER A 291 48.42 -16.94 0.09
CA SER A 291 47.01 -16.67 -0.25
C SER A 291 46.07 -17.90 -0.26
N LYS A 292 46.41 -18.96 0.49
CA LYS A 292 45.75 -20.30 0.36
C LYS A 292 44.72 -20.66 1.45
N SER A 293 44.45 -19.79 2.43
CA SER A 293 43.57 -20.15 3.57
C SER A 293 42.05 -20.06 3.32
N GLN A 294 41.58 -19.29 2.32
CA GLN A 294 40.14 -19.04 2.13
C GLN A 294 39.37 -20.19 1.44
N LYS A 295 39.91 -20.85 0.40
CA LYS A 295 39.21 -21.97 -0.28
C LYS A 295 38.96 -23.17 0.66
N SER A 296 39.83 -23.39 1.65
CA SER A 296 39.71 -24.49 2.63
C SER A 296 38.52 -24.34 3.60
N ARG A 297 38.11 -23.10 3.93
CA ARG A 297 37.02 -22.86 4.90
C ARG A 297 35.63 -23.05 4.30
N ILE A 298 35.43 -22.65 3.04
CA ILE A 298 34.14 -22.78 2.35
C ILE A 298 33.83 -24.26 2.07
N ASP A 299 34.83 -25.01 1.60
CA ASP A 299 34.68 -26.44 1.31
C ASP A 299 34.42 -27.29 2.57
N LYS A 300 35.03 -26.92 3.71
CA LYS A 300 34.71 -27.51 5.03
C LYS A 300 33.29 -27.17 5.51
N TRP A 301 32.74 -26.01 5.15
CA TRP A 301 31.38 -25.61 5.51
C TRP A 301 30.32 -26.44 4.77
N PHE A 302 30.51 -26.68 3.47
CA PHE A 302 29.62 -27.54 2.67
C PHE A 302 29.81 -29.05 2.96
N LYS A 303 31.04 -29.55 3.12
CA LYS A 303 31.29 -30.98 3.37
C LYS A 303 30.82 -31.47 4.74
N LYS A 304 30.68 -30.60 5.76
CA LYS A 304 30.10 -30.95 7.08
C LYS A 304 28.59 -31.21 7.08
N ARG A 305 27.89 -31.00 5.96
CA ARG A 305 26.46 -31.36 5.76
C ARG A 305 26.23 -32.44 4.69
N LYS A 306 27.13 -33.42 4.55
CA LYS A 306 26.66 -34.74 4.10
C LYS A 306 25.66 -35.26 5.15
N PRO A 307 24.50 -35.83 4.75
CA PRO A 307 23.66 -36.57 5.68
C PRO A 307 24.43 -37.84 6.07
N GLN A 308 25.16 -37.76 7.18
CA GLN A 308 25.93 -38.87 7.69
C GLN A 308 24.95 -39.94 8.17
N GLY A 309 25.15 -41.17 7.70
CA GLY A 309 24.16 -42.23 7.80
C GLY A 309 24.00 -42.72 9.23
N ASP A 310 22.99 -42.17 9.91
CA ASP A 310 22.29 -42.85 11.01
C ASP A 310 20.81 -42.43 11.01
N HIS A 311 20.17 -42.64 9.86
CA HIS A 311 18.79 -42.22 9.60
C HIS A 311 17.72 -43.23 10.05
N ASN A 312 18.09 -44.26 10.82
CA ASN A 312 17.16 -45.33 11.22
C ASN A 312 16.44 -45.07 12.56
N ASP A 313 16.97 -44.24 13.47
CA ASP A 313 16.43 -44.12 14.85
C ASP A 313 15.81 -42.77 15.26
N GLU A 314 15.75 -41.76 14.39
CA GLU A 314 14.96 -40.54 14.66
C GLU A 314 13.54 -40.55 14.06
N PHE A 315 13.20 -41.57 13.25
CA PHE A 315 11.88 -41.72 12.63
C PHE A 315 11.26 -43.12 12.81
N SER A 316 11.89 -43.99 13.61
CA SER A 316 11.28 -45.22 14.11
C SER A 316 10.26 -44.91 15.23
N ASP A 317 9.05 -45.38 15.00
CA ASP A 317 7.94 -45.58 15.95
C ASP A 317 7.66 -44.55 17.08
N SER A 318 7.19 -43.35 16.69
CA SER A 318 6.28 -42.57 17.54
C SER A 318 5.04 -42.10 16.80
N ARG A 319 4.31 -43.03 16.17
CA ARG A 319 2.90 -42.79 15.88
C ARG A 319 2.18 -42.65 17.22
N LEU A 320 1.66 -41.47 17.54
CA LEU A 320 0.59 -41.38 18.53
C LEU A 320 -0.48 -42.41 18.15
N PRO A 321 -0.93 -43.26 19.09
CA PRO A 321 -1.76 -44.42 18.77
C PRO A 321 -3.01 -43.99 18.00
N ALA A 322 -3.51 -44.86 17.13
CA ALA A 322 -4.69 -44.56 16.33
C ALA A 322 -5.86 -44.20 17.24
N GLN A 323 -6.20 -42.91 17.28
CA GLN A 323 -7.21 -42.39 18.18
C GLN A 323 -8.57 -42.97 17.77
N PRO A 324 -9.33 -43.59 18.69
CA PRO A 324 -10.60 -44.19 18.35
C PRO A 324 -11.58 -43.13 17.83
N TRP A 325 -12.41 -43.52 16.86
CA TRP A 325 -13.28 -42.61 16.11
C TRP A 325 -14.21 -41.78 17.01
N TRP A 326 -14.64 -42.33 18.15
CA TRP A 326 -15.49 -41.63 19.12
C TRP A 326 -14.80 -40.42 19.77
N GLN A 327 -13.48 -40.41 19.94
CA GLN A 327 -12.74 -39.24 20.46
C GLN A 327 -12.68 -38.12 19.42
N ILE A 328 -12.59 -38.48 18.13
CA ILE A 328 -12.65 -37.51 17.03
C ILE A 328 -14.06 -36.94 16.93
N ALA A 329 -15.09 -37.79 17.05
CA ALA A 329 -16.49 -37.35 17.12
C ALA A 329 -16.76 -36.44 18.33
N LEU A 330 -16.23 -36.76 19.51
CA LEU A 330 -16.30 -35.91 20.69
C LEU A 330 -15.60 -34.56 20.47
N GLY A 331 -14.43 -34.54 19.82
CA GLY A 331 -13.75 -33.31 19.44
C GLY A 331 -14.57 -32.44 18.49
N VAL A 332 -15.23 -33.05 17.50
CA VAL A 332 -16.17 -32.37 16.59
C VAL A 332 -17.37 -31.80 17.37
N LEU A 333 -17.95 -32.56 18.30
CA LEU A 333 -19.05 -32.09 19.16
C LEU A 333 -18.64 -30.91 20.05
N ILE A 334 -17.44 -30.95 20.65
CA ILE A 334 -16.91 -29.85 21.47
C ILE A 334 -16.74 -28.57 20.64
N ILE A 335 -16.08 -28.67 19.47
CA ILE A 335 -15.89 -27.52 18.56
C ILE A 335 -17.25 -26.97 18.10
N THR A 336 -18.21 -27.85 17.78
CA THR A 336 -19.57 -27.46 17.38
C THR A 336 -20.31 -26.75 18.51
N GLY A 337 -20.27 -27.28 19.73
CA GLY A 337 -20.91 -26.67 20.90
C GLY A 337 -20.37 -25.28 21.20
N VAL A 338 -19.05 -25.09 21.15
CA VAL A 338 -18.45 -23.75 21.32
C VAL A 338 -18.80 -22.83 20.17
N ALA A 339 -18.80 -23.30 18.91
CA ALA A 339 -19.22 -22.47 17.78
C ALA A 339 -20.68 -22.02 17.90
N VAL A 340 -21.60 -22.93 18.25
CA VAL A 340 -23.02 -22.62 18.44
C VAL A 340 -23.20 -21.59 19.57
N TRP A 341 -22.55 -21.78 20.72
CA TRP A 341 -22.58 -20.80 21.82
C TRP A 341 -21.96 -19.45 21.42
N ALA A 342 -20.81 -19.47 20.74
CA ALA A 342 -20.08 -18.26 20.38
C ALA A 342 -20.89 -17.39 19.42
N TYR A 343 -21.47 -18.00 18.38
CA TYR A 343 -22.23 -17.33 17.31
C TYR A 343 -23.75 -17.30 17.58
N TRP A 344 -24.23 -17.81 18.73
CA TRP A 344 -25.66 -17.82 19.10
C TRP A 344 -26.40 -16.51 18.83
N PRO A 345 -25.87 -15.31 19.18
CA PRO A 345 -26.59 -14.05 18.99
C PRO A 345 -26.97 -13.76 17.53
N ILE A 346 -26.12 -14.13 16.55
CA ILE A 346 -26.39 -13.91 15.12
C ILE A 346 -27.20 -15.07 14.49
N LEU A 347 -27.17 -16.26 15.11
CA LEU A 347 -27.92 -17.44 14.67
C LEU A 347 -29.40 -17.39 15.08
N THR A 348 -29.70 -16.80 16.25
CA THR A 348 -31.07 -16.64 16.75
C THR A 348 -31.64 -15.23 16.57
N ALA A 349 -30.93 -14.33 15.89
CA ALA A 349 -31.45 -13.01 15.58
C ALA A 349 -32.74 -13.13 14.73
N PRO A 350 -33.85 -12.47 15.11
CA PRO A 350 -35.03 -12.40 14.27
C PRO A 350 -34.69 -11.91 12.86
N PRO A 351 -35.25 -12.48 11.78
CA PRO A 351 -34.87 -12.12 10.40
C PRO A 351 -34.96 -10.62 10.05
N ASN A 352 -35.81 -9.88 10.77
CA ASN A 352 -36.07 -8.44 10.61
C ASN A 352 -35.11 -7.55 11.42
N SER A 353 -34.26 -8.14 12.28
CA SER A 353 -33.24 -7.45 13.09
C SER A 353 -31.87 -8.12 12.97
N ALA A 354 -31.69 -8.96 11.95
CA ALA A 354 -30.46 -9.70 11.66
C ALA A 354 -29.50 -8.89 10.77
N TYR A 355 -29.42 -7.57 10.95
CA TYR A 355 -28.57 -6.71 10.13
C TYR A 355 -27.10 -6.77 10.60
N PRO A 356 -26.12 -6.89 9.69
CA PRO A 356 -24.71 -6.86 10.05
C PRO A 356 -24.25 -5.43 10.27
N TRP A 357 -23.38 -5.23 11.27
CA TRP A 357 -22.78 -3.92 11.57
C TRP A 357 -21.44 -3.67 10.85
N GLY A 358 -20.79 -4.73 10.34
CA GLY A 358 -19.46 -4.64 9.75
C GLY A 358 -19.39 -3.88 8.43
N ALA A 359 -18.34 -3.06 8.28
CA ALA A 359 -18.21 -2.02 7.27
C ALA A 359 -18.28 -2.54 5.81
N ASP A 360 -17.66 -3.69 5.51
CA ASP A 360 -17.63 -4.29 4.16
C ASP A 360 -18.84 -5.21 3.89
N THR A 361 -19.60 -5.59 4.92
CA THR A 361 -20.53 -6.73 4.84
C THR A 361 -21.63 -6.50 3.81
N TRP A 362 -22.22 -5.30 3.76
CA TRP A 362 -23.34 -4.99 2.87
C TRP A 362 -22.91 -5.03 1.40
N GLY A 363 -21.70 -4.56 1.10
CA GLY A 363 -21.09 -4.66 -0.22
C GLY A 363 -20.82 -6.10 -0.67
N HIS A 364 -20.49 -7.00 0.25
CA HIS A 364 -20.38 -8.44 -0.07
C HIS A 364 -21.74 -9.13 -0.21
N LEU A 365 -22.72 -8.80 0.64
CA LEU A 365 -24.07 -9.38 0.56
C LEU A 365 -24.82 -8.91 -0.68
N TYR A 366 -24.61 -7.68 -1.16
CA TYR A 366 -25.09 -7.22 -2.48
C TYR A 366 -24.62 -8.18 -3.58
N LYS A 367 -23.30 -8.44 -3.65
CA LYS A 367 -22.68 -9.29 -4.68
C LYS A 367 -23.26 -10.71 -4.66
N ALA A 368 -23.56 -11.23 -3.47
CA ALA A 368 -24.18 -12.55 -3.30
C ALA A 368 -25.68 -12.59 -3.65
N ASP A 369 -26.49 -11.60 -3.26
CA ASP A 369 -27.92 -11.58 -3.64
C ASP A 369 -28.11 -11.29 -5.14
N TYR A 370 -27.24 -10.47 -5.75
CA TYR A 370 -27.19 -10.30 -7.20
C TYR A 370 -26.87 -11.62 -7.90
N LEU A 371 -25.82 -12.33 -7.48
CA LEU A 371 -25.46 -13.64 -8.05
C LEU A 371 -26.60 -14.66 -7.89
N TYR A 372 -27.22 -14.71 -6.71
CA TYR A 372 -28.39 -15.56 -6.45
C TYR A 372 -29.53 -15.26 -7.45
N ARG A 373 -29.92 -13.99 -7.62
CA ARG A 373 -30.97 -13.60 -8.57
C ARG A 373 -30.62 -13.93 -10.02
N GLN A 374 -29.35 -13.74 -10.42
CA GLN A 374 -28.87 -14.12 -11.74
C GLN A 374 -28.93 -15.64 -11.95
N MET A 375 -28.52 -16.44 -10.96
CA MET A 375 -28.62 -17.91 -11.01
C MET A 375 -30.08 -18.40 -11.11
N VAL A 376 -31.02 -17.78 -10.38
CA VAL A 376 -32.46 -18.07 -10.51
C VAL A 376 -32.98 -17.71 -11.92
N ALA A 377 -32.45 -16.64 -12.53
CA ALA A 377 -32.72 -16.27 -13.92
C ALA A 377 -31.93 -17.07 -14.99
N GLY A 378 -31.20 -18.13 -14.60
CA GLY A 378 -30.42 -18.99 -15.50
C GLY A 378 -29.04 -18.43 -15.92
N SER A 379 -28.62 -17.30 -15.36
CA SER A 379 -27.32 -16.65 -15.59
C SER A 379 -26.34 -17.03 -14.48
N TYR A 380 -25.62 -18.14 -14.66
CA TYR A 380 -24.79 -18.73 -13.59
C TYR A 380 -23.45 -18.02 -13.34
N PHE A 381 -22.91 -17.23 -14.28
CA PHE A 381 -21.65 -16.49 -14.13
C PHE A 381 -21.75 -15.11 -14.81
N PRO A 382 -22.55 -14.19 -14.26
CA PRO A 382 -22.84 -12.89 -14.88
C PRO A 382 -21.57 -12.06 -15.04
N GLN A 383 -21.33 -11.54 -16.26
CA GLN A 383 -20.10 -10.80 -16.59
C GLN A 383 -20.19 -9.29 -16.35
N PHE A 384 -21.38 -8.80 -16.02
CA PHE A 384 -21.70 -7.38 -16.00
C PHE A 384 -22.82 -7.09 -14.98
N ILE A 385 -22.73 -5.92 -14.34
CA ILE A 385 -23.81 -5.26 -13.61
C ILE A 385 -23.89 -3.79 -14.06
N ALA A 386 -25.09 -3.22 -14.12
CA ALA A 386 -25.28 -1.78 -14.34
C ALA A 386 -25.28 -0.96 -13.04
N ASP A 387 -25.64 -1.62 -11.93
CA ASP A 387 -26.02 -0.99 -10.67
C ASP A 387 -24.93 -0.12 -10.02
N TRP A 388 -23.65 -0.39 -10.25
CA TRP A 388 -22.52 0.34 -9.64
C TRP A 388 -21.54 0.84 -10.71
N TYR A 389 -20.90 1.97 -10.41
CA TYR A 389 -19.74 2.50 -11.14
C TYR A 389 -19.99 2.79 -12.64
N ASN A 390 -21.21 3.16 -13.02
CA ASN A 390 -21.64 3.32 -14.43
C ASN A 390 -21.56 2.01 -15.25
N GLY A 391 -21.51 0.87 -14.56
CA GLY A 391 -21.30 -0.46 -15.13
C GLY A 391 -19.98 -1.08 -14.69
N CYS A 392 -19.99 -2.30 -14.14
CA CYS A 392 -18.76 -2.99 -13.77
C CYS A 392 -18.82 -4.53 -13.92
N GLN A 393 -17.65 -5.17 -13.87
CA GLN A 393 -17.49 -6.62 -14.01
C GLN A 393 -17.20 -7.27 -12.65
N LEU A 394 -18.25 -7.51 -11.83
CA LEU A 394 -18.09 -8.03 -10.47
C LEU A 394 -17.10 -9.20 -10.37
N PHE A 395 -17.39 -10.30 -11.06
CA PHE A 395 -16.64 -11.55 -10.92
C PHE A 395 -15.36 -11.60 -11.78
N ARG A 396 -14.96 -10.47 -12.40
CA ARG A 396 -13.59 -10.29 -12.91
C ARG A 396 -12.65 -9.91 -11.77
N TYR A 397 -13.02 -8.94 -10.94
CA TYR A 397 -12.13 -8.37 -9.93
C TYR A 397 -12.29 -9.00 -8.55
N TRP A 398 -13.50 -9.43 -8.18
CA TRP A 398 -13.74 -10.16 -6.93
C TRP A 398 -13.77 -11.66 -7.16
N ALA A 399 -13.01 -12.38 -6.33
CA ALA A 399 -12.90 -13.83 -6.36
C ALA A 399 -14.28 -14.47 -6.10
N PRO A 400 -14.78 -15.36 -6.98
CA PRO A 400 -16.21 -15.64 -7.05
C PRO A 400 -16.73 -16.66 -6.03
N LEU A 401 -15.88 -17.55 -5.51
CA LEU A 401 -16.30 -18.70 -4.70
C LEU A 401 -17.08 -18.35 -3.41
N PRO A 402 -16.72 -17.30 -2.62
CA PRO A 402 -17.46 -16.92 -1.42
C PRO A 402 -18.92 -16.59 -1.73
N TYR A 403 -19.16 -15.87 -2.82
CA TYR A 403 -20.50 -15.42 -3.22
C TYR A 403 -21.36 -16.59 -3.69
N TYR A 404 -20.78 -17.60 -4.35
CA TYR A 404 -21.52 -18.84 -4.65
C TYR A 404 -21.96 -19.58 -3.39
N PHE A 405 -21.10 -19.70 -2.36
CA PHE A 405 -21.52 -20.33 -1.11
C PHE A 405 -22.63 -19.52 -0.40
N ILE A 406 -22.52 -18.19 -0.35
CA ILE A 406 -23.59 -17.34 0.22
C ILE A 406 -24.88 -17.45 -0.62
N ALA A 407 -24.80 -17.49 -1.95
CA ALA A 407 -25.96 -17.66 -2.83
C ALA A 407 -26.64 -19.04 -2.69
N ILE A 408 -25.86 -20.11 -2.45
CA ILE A 408 -26.39 -21.44 -2.13
C ILE A 408 -27.09 -21.43 -0.76
N ILE A 409 -26.51 -20.79 0.25
CA ILE A 409 -27.17 -20.64 1.56
C ILE A 409 -28.45 -19.79 1.43
N ARG A 410 -28.41 -18.71 0.63
CA ARG A 410 -29.54 -17.82 0.34
C ARG A 410 -30.76 -18.54 -0.24
N PHE A 411 -30.57 -19.65 -0.94
CA PHE A 411 -31.66 -20.50 -1.44
C PHE A 411 -32.48 -21.14 -0.31
N PHE A 412 -31.87 -21.39 0.85
CA PHE A 412 -32.50 -22.04 2.01
C PHE A 412 -32.85 -21.07 3.16
N THR A 413 -32.50 -19.77 3.05
CA THR A 413 -32.79 -18.74 4.07
C THR A 413 -33.85 -17.75 3.58
N PRO A 414 -34.58 -17.07 4.49
CA PRO A 414 -35.58 -16.07 4.09
C PRO A 414 -34.97 -14.86 3.37
N ASN A 415 -33.81 -14.38 3.83
CA ASN A 415 -33.12 -13.21 3.28
C ASN A 415 -31.59 -13.41 3.22
N ILE A 416 -30.89 -12.44 2.61
CA ILE A 416 -29.43 -12.48 2.41
C ILE A 416 -28.65 -12.21 3.70
N PHE A 417 -29.19 -11.45 4.66
CA PHE A 417 -28.51 -11.14 5.91
C PHE A 417 -28.39 -12.40 6.79
N VAL A 418 -29.46 -13.18 6.90
CA VAL A 418 -29.46 -14.51 7.53
C VAL A 418 -28.50 -15.46 6.80
N ALA A 419 -28.43 -15.41 5.45
CA ALA A 419 -27.45 -16.20 4.69
C ALA A 419 -26.00 -15.81 5.03
N GLY A 420 -25.73 -14.51 5.19
CA GLY A 420 -24.45 -13.98 5.64
C GLY A 420 -24.06 -14.47 7.04
N HIS A 421 -24.98 -14.42 8.01
CA HIS A 421 -24.74 -14.93 9.36
C HIS A 421 -24.44 -16.44 9.38
N TYR A 422 -25.20 -17.24 8.62
CA TYR A 422 -24.97 -18.67 8.50
C TYR A 422 -23.64 -18.97 7.81
N TYR A 423 -23.27 -18.21 6.77
CA TYR A 423 -21.97 -18.32 6.12
C TYR A 423 -20.80 -18.02 7.09
N ILE A 424 -20.91 -16.96 7.90
CA ILE A 424 -19.92 -16.60 8.93
C ILE A 424 -19.75 -17.76 9.93
N PHE A 425 -20.86 -18.28 10.46
CA PHE A 425 -20.85 -19.42 11.39
C PHE A 425 -20.25 -20.69 10.76
N ILE A 426 -20.64 -21.05 9.54
CA ILE A 426 -20.11 -22.21 8.81
C ILE A 426 -18.59 -22.07 8.60
N CYS A 427 -18.10 -20.89 8.23
CA CYS A 427 -16.66 -20.67 8.07
C CYS A 427 -15.90 -20.79 9.40
N ALA A 428 -16.43 -20.24 10.50
CA ALA A 428 -15.83 -20.41 11.83
C ALA A 428 -15.76 -21.89 12.24
N LEU A 429 -16.86 -22.63 12.03
CA LEU A 429 -16.96 -24.06 12.33
C LEU A 429 -15.97 -24.90 11.49
N LEU A 430 -15.88 -24.64 10.17
CA LEU A 430 -14.92 -25.29 9.28
C LEU A 430 -13.48 -25.00 9.70
N GLY A 431 -13.15 -23.75 10.06
CA GLY A 431 -11.84 -23.39 10.59
C GLY A 431 -11.48 -24.18 11.84
N GLY A 432 -12.41 -24.32 12.78
CA GLY A 432 -12.24 -25.15 13.97
C GLY A 432 -12.01 -26.64 13.63
N PHE A 433 -12.82 -27.21 12.73
CA PHE A 433 -12.65 -28.61 12.31
C PHE A 433 -11.35 -28.87 11.55
N PHE A 434 -10.87 -27.90 10.77
CA PHE A 434 -9.65 -28.05 9.98
C PHE A 434 -8.37 -28.11 10.83
N TRP A 435 -8.40 -27.64 12.08
CA TRP A 435 -7.35 -27.93 13.06
C TRP A 435 -7.22 -29.42 13.40
N LEU A 436 -8.25 -30.24 13.22
CA LEU A 436 -8.13 -31.70 13.40
C LEU A 436 -7.16 -32.35 12.39
N ALA A 437 -6.76 -31.65 11.32
CA ALA A 437 -5.65 -32.07 10.46
C ALA A 437 -4.31 -32.12 11.21
N ALA A 438 -4.10 -31.23 12.19
CA ALA A 438 -2.90 -31.14 13.03
C ALA A 438 -2.71 -32.32 13.99
N ARG A 439 -3.73 -33.16 14.21
CA ARG A 439 -3.76 -34.17 15.28
C ARG A 439 -2.60 -35.18 15.25
N LYS A 440 -1.99 -35.40 14.08
CA LYS A 440 -0.81 -36.28 13.91
C LYS A 440 0.50 -35.63 14.37
N ASN A 441 0.51 -34.31 14.54
CA ASN A 441 1.70 -33.49 14.80
C ASN A 441 1.69 -32.85 16.19
N ILE A 442 0.50 -32.48 16.71
CA ILE A 442 0.33 -31.91 18.06
C ILE A 442 -0.52 -32.78 19.00
N GLY A 443 -1.08 -33.90 18.52
CA GLY A 443 -2.02 -34.73 19.27
C GLY A 443 -3.48 -34.28 19.15
N LEU A 444 -4.42 -35.15 19.54
CA LEU A 444 -5.85 -34.91 19.35
C LEU A 444 -6.40 -33.79 20.25
N TRP A 445 -6.15 -33.86 21.56
CA TRP A 445 -6.64 -32.84 22.49
C TRP A 445 -6.07 -31.44 22.21
N PRO A 446 -4.76 -31.25 21.97
CA PRO A 446 -4.22 -29.95 21.56
C PRO A 446 -4.79 -29.46 20.21
N ALA A 447 -5.10 -30.35 19.27
CA ALA A 447 -5.79 -29.98 18.03
C ALA A 447 -7.25 -29.56 18.24
N ILE A 448 -7.98 -30.19 19.18
CA ILE A 448 -9.33 -29.76 19.59
C ILE A 448 -9.24 -28.39 20.28
N MET A 449 -8.31 -28.20 21.21
CA MET A 449 -8.08 -26.93 21.91
C MET A 449 -7.73 -25.79 20.93
N ALA A 450 -6.83 -26.04 19.98
CA ALA A 450 -6.51 -25.08 18.92
C ALA A 450 -7.71 -24.78 18.01
N GLY A 451 -8.52 -25.78 17.65
CA GLY A 451 -9.75 -25.61 16.89
C GLY A 451 -10.79 -24.76 17.64
N VAL A 452 -10.96 -24.99 18.94
CA VAL A 452 -11.84 -24.19 19.81
C VAL A 452 -11.36 -22.74 19.91
N VAL A 453 -10.06 -22.50 20.12
CA VAL A 453 -9.48 -21.15 20.09
C VAL A 453 -9.71 -20.49 18.74
N TRP A 454 -9.53 -21.20 17.62
CA TRP A 454 -9.67 -20.64 16.27
C TRP A 454 -11.09 -20.12 15.95
N VAL A 455 -12.12 -20.79 16.48
CA VAL A 455 -13.54 -20.41 16.33
C VAL A 455 -13.84 -19.04 16.95
N VAL A 456 -13.21 -18.75 18.10
CA VAL A 456 -13.40 -17.49 18.87
C VAL A 456 -12.22 -16.53 18.76
N TRP A 457 -11.22 -16.84 17.92
CA TRP A 457 -9.99 -16.05 17.85
C TRP A 457 -10.28 -14.61 17.46
N GLN A 458 -9.76 -13.67 18.24
CA GLN A 458 -10.11 -12.25 18.18
C GLN A 458 -9.96 -11.62 16.79
N ASP A 459 -8.86 -11.87 16.07
CA ASP A 459 -8.70 -11.35 14.71
C ASP A 459 -9.71 -11.99 13.74
N ASN A 460 -9.99 -13.29 13.87
CA ASN A 460 -10.98 -13.97 13.04
C ASN A 460 -12.39 -13.37 13.25
N MET A 461 -12.73 -13.08 14.51
CA MET A 461 -14.01 -12.45 14.87
C MET A 461 -14.10 -11.00 14.39
N LYS A 462 -13.04 -10.21 14.56
CA LYS A 462 -12.95 -8.82 14.09
C LYS A 462 -13.09 -8.74 12.57
N VAL A 463 -12.40 -9.62 11.84
CA VAL A 463 -12.53 -9.77 10.37
C VAL A 463 -13.95 -10.15 9.98
N ALA A 464 -14.58 -11.05 10.73
CA ALA A 464 -15.91 -11.56 10.41
C ALA A 464 -17.06 -10.57 10.68
N LEU A 465 -16.92 -9.71 11.69
CA LEU A 465 -18.04 -8.92 12.23
C LEU A 465 -17.82 -7.40 12.15
N ALA A 466 -16.60 -6.90 12.38
CA ALA A 466 -16.28 -5.46 12.29
C ALA A 466 -15.80 -5.05 10.89
N GLU A 467 -14.78 -5.76 10.34
CA GLU A 467 -14.39 -5.55 8.94
C GLU A 467 -15.53 -6.01 8.03
N GLY A 468 -16.08 -7.21 8.27
CA GLY A 468 -17.16 -7.78 7.45
C GLY A 468 -16.67 -8.43 6.15
N ASN A 469 -15.37 -8.69 6.02
CA ASN A 469 -14.73 -9.13 4.79
C ASN A 469 -14.98 -10.63 4.51
N LEU A 470 -16.19 -10.94 4.04
CA LEU A 470 -16.68 -12.32 3.86
C LEU A 470 -15.73 -13.25 3.03
N PRO A 471 -15.03 -12.79 1.97
CA PRO A 471 -14.00 -13.56 1.27
C PRO A 471 -12.79 -13.92 2.15
N ARG A 472 -12.29 -12.99 2.97
CA ARG A 472 -11.17 -13.25 3.89
C ARG A 472 -11.55 -14.31 4.91
N ILE A 473 -12.77 -14.30 5.45
CA ILE A 473 -13.25 -15.30 6.42
C ILE A 473 -13.10 -16.73 5.87
N LEU A 474 -13.46 -16.97 4.60
CA LEU A 474 -13.32 -18.30 3.98
C LEU A 474 -11.85 -18.70 3.82
N THR A 475 -10.97 -17.78 3.42
CA THR A 475 -9.53 -18.08 3.38
C THR A 475 -8.95 -18.38 4.77
N THR A 476 -9.38 -17.65 5.80
CA THR A 476 -9.05 -17.89 7.21
C THR A 476 -9.56 -19.24 7.70
N ALA A 477 -10.78 -19.64 7.30
CA ALA A 477 -11.34 -20.95 7.63
C ALA A 477 -10.53 -22.08 6.99
N ILE A 478 -10.13 -21.94 5.72
CA ILE A 478 -9.38 -22.95 4.98
C ILE A 478 -7.91 -23.05 5.42
N LEU A 479 -7.33 -21.96 5.94
CA LEU A 479 -5.90 -21.83 6.23
C LEU A 479 -5.31 -23.00 7.06
N PRO A 480 -5.89 -23.47 8.18
CA PRO A 480 -5.34 -24.59 8.93
C PRO A 480 -5.20 -25.86 8.07
N LEU A 481 -6.22 -26.21 7.29
CA LEU A 481 -6.16 -27.38 6.41
C LEU A 481 -5.10 -27.20 5.31
N ALA A 482 -5.07 -26.02 4.68
CA ALA A 482 -4.11 -25.69 3.63
C ALA A 482 -2.66 -25.79 4.15
N PHE A 483 -2.37 -25.24 5.33
CA PHE A 483 -1.06 -25.34 5.94
C PHE A 483 -0.68 -26.78 6.29
N TRP A 484 -1.55 -27.55 6.97
CA TRP A 484 -1.21 -28.92 7.38
C TRP A 484 -1.06 -29.87 6.18
N ILE A 485 -1.80 -29.65 5.08
CA ILE A 485 -1.60 -30.40 3.84
C ILE A 485 -0.33 -29.96 3.11
N PHE A 486 -0.04 -28.65 3.04
CA PHE A 486 1.22 -28.14 2.50
C PHE A 486 2.44 -28.65 3.28
N PHE A 487 2.39 -28.68 4.60
CA PHE A 487 3.43 -29.23 5.46
C PHE A 487 3.68 -30.71 5.14
N ASN A 488 2.61 -31.52 4.97
CA ASN A 488 2.73 -32.89 4.49
C ASN A 488 3.33 -32.97 3.06
N SER A 489 3.14 -31.97 2.21
CA SER A 489 3.77 -31.91 0.88
C SER A 489 5.30 -31.68 0.93
N ILE A 490 5.81 -31.05 1.99
CA ILE A 490 7.26 -30.81 2.18
C ILE A 490 7.91 -31.73 3.25
N ASN A 491 7.14 -32.61 3.91
CA ASN A 491 7.62 -33.48 4.98
C ASN A 491 8.26 -34.79 4.44
N PRO A 492 9.48 -35.16 4.89
CA PRO A 492 10.15 -36.41 4.49
C PRO A 492 9.32 -37.68 4.62
N GLN A 493 8.46 -37.81 5.64
CA GLN A 493 7.58 -38.96 5.85
C GLN A 493 6.63 -39.22 4.66
N PHE A 494 6.28 -38.15 3.92
CA PHE A 494 5.35 -38.20 2.79
C PHE A 494 6.06 -38.00 1.44
N ARG A 495 7.40 -38.19 1.38
CA ARG A 495 8.19 -38.04 0.14
C ARG A 495 7.68 -38.91 -1.02
N ASN A 496 7.14 -40.10 -0.71
CA ASN A 496 6.62 -41.06 -1.68
C ASN A 496 5.08 -41.03 -1.85
N LYS A 497 4.38 -40.05 -1.27
CA LYS A 497 2.92 -39.92 -1.38
C LYS A 497 2.56 -38.71 -2.26
N THR A 498 1.61 -38.90 -3.18
CA THR A 498 1.13 -37.87 -4.12
C THR A 498 -0.03 -37.05 -3.55
N TRP A 499 -0.86 -37.63 -2.68
CA TRP A 499 -2.04 -36.95 -2.12
C TRP A 499 -1.76 -35.59 -1.45
N PRO A 500 -0.62 -35.35 -0.75
CA PRO A 500 -0.39 -34.02 -0.16
C PRO A 500 -0.14 -32.97 -1.24
N ILE A 501 0.49 -33.33 -2.36
CA ILE A 501 0.73 -32.42 -3.49
C ILE A 501 -0.60 -32.07 -4.14
N VAL A 502 -1.45 -33.06 -4.44
CA VAL A 502 -2.79 -32.82 -5.01
C VAL A 502 -3.65 -31.99 -4.06
N GLY A 503 -3.56 -32.24 -2.76
CA GLY A 503 -4.23 -31.45 -1.73
C GLY A 503 -3.74 -29.99 -1.70
N SER A 504 -2.42 -29.74 -1.69
CA SER A 504 -1.85 -28.39 -1.77
C SER A 504 -2.31 -27.65 -3.02
N VAL A 505 -2.22 -28.30 -4.19
CA VAL A 505 -2.65 -27.74 -5.48
C VAL A 505 -4.12 -27.35 -5.44
N SER A 506 -4.98 -28.24 -4.93
CA SER A 506 -6.43 -28.03 -4.85
C SER A 506 -6.78 -26.91 -3.87
N LEU A 507 -6.11 -26.84 -2.71
CA LEU A 507 -6.38 -25.82 -1.71
C LEU A 507 -5.82 -24.45 -2.12
N VAL A 508 -4.67 -24.36 -2.78
CA VAL A 508 -4.20 -23.10 -3.37
C VAL A 508 -5.17 -22.62 -4.45
N PHE A 509 -5.66 -23.50 -5.32
CA PHE A 509 -6.69 -23.16 -6.32
C PHE A 509 -7.99 -22.63 -5.67
N ILE A 510 -8.50 -23.31 -4.64
CA ILE A 510 -9.69 -22.88 -3.89
C ILE A 510 -9.43 -21.53 -3.18
N LEU A 511 -8.25 -21.35 -2.57
CA LEU A 511 -7.86 -20.11 -1.92
C LEU A 511 -7.83 -18.95 -2.93
N VAL A 512 -7.25 -19.11 -4.12
CA VAL A 512 -7.26 -18.04 -5.15
C VAL A 512 -8.69 -17.62 -5.50
N LEU A 513 -9.57 -18.59 -5.77
CA LEU A 513 -10.98 -18.34 -6.08
C LEU A 513 -11.80 -17.84 -4.87
N SER A 514 -11.23 -17.89 -3.67
CA SER A 514 -11.77 -17.29 -2.44
C SER A 514 -11.30 -15.86 -2.22
N HIS A 515 -9.98 -15.62 -2.25
CA HIS A 515 -9.36 -14.30 -2.16
C HIS A 515 -7.90 -14.33 -2.67
N ALA A 516 -7.64 -13.80 -3.86
CA ALA A 516 -6.33 -13.86 -4.53
C ALA A 516 -5.15 -13.32 -3.67
N MET A 517 -5.28 -12.10 -3.14
CA MET A 517 -4.18 -11.47 -2.38
C MET A 517 -3.92 -12.13 -1.01
N MET A 518 -4.94 -12.59 -0.27
CA MET A 518 -4.72 -13.43 0.93
C MET A 518 -3.99 -14.73 0.57
N THR A 519 -4.29 -15.31 -0.60
CA THR A 519 -3.60 -16.49 -1.11
C THR A 519 -2.14 -16.20 -1.42
N ALA A 520 -1.81 -15.05 -2.02
CA ALA A 520 -0.44 -14.63 -2.26
C ALA A 520 0.35 -14.53 -0.94
N ILE A 521 -0.22 -13.88 0.08
CA ILE A 521 0.36 -13.80 1.43
C ILE A 521 0.58 -15.20 2.01
N TYR A 522 -0.43 -16.08 1.98
CA TYR A 522 -0.28 -17.45 2.48
C TYR A 522 0.77 -18.26 1.73
N CYS A 523 0.90 -18.10 0.41
CA CYS A 523 1.95 -18.75 -0.39
C CYS A 523 3.35 -18.26 0.02
N VAL A 524 3.52 -16.95 0.26
CA VAL A 524 4.77 -16.38 0.81
C VAL A 524 5.05 -16.96 2.20
N CYS A 525 4.06 -16.98 3.11
CA CYS A 525 4.20 -17.57 4.45
C CYS A 525 4.57 -19.06 4.41
N PHE A 526 3.94 -19.85 3.54
CA PHE A 526 4.23 -21.27 3.33
C PHE A 526 5.66 -21.49 2.86
N MET A 527 6.15 -20.66 1.92
CA MET A 527 7.51 -20.76 1.41
C MET A 527 8.56 -20.29 2.41
N ILE A 528 8.31 -19.19 3.14
CA ILE A 528 9.19 -18.75 4.25
C ILE A 528 9.29 -19.86 5.30
N PHE A 529 8.16 -20.44 5.74
CA PHE A 529 8.16 -21.58 6.65
C PHE A 529 8.94 -22.78 6.11
N ALA A 530 8.77 -23.13 4.82
CA ALA A 530 9.51 -24.24 4.20
C ALA A 530 11.03 -24.01 4.18
N ILE A 531 11.45 -22.77 3.90
CA ILE A 531 12.87 -22.36 3.91
C ILE A 531 13.41 -22.38 5.35
N THR A 532 12.71 -21.78 6.31
CA THR A 532 13.10 -21.79 7.72
C THR A 532 13.21 -23.23 8.24
N TRP A 533 12.28 -24.12 7.90
CA TRP A 533 12.32 -25.53 8.31
C TRP A 533 13.47 -26.33 7.69
N TRP A 534 13.87 -25.98 6.45
CA TRP A 534 15.10 -26.50 5.84
C TRP A 534 16.37 -25.97 6.52
N LEU A 535 16.42 -24.69 6.92
CA LEU A 535 17.54 -24.12 7.68
C LEU A 535 17.73 -24.83 9.03
N PHE A 536 16.63 -25.13 9.73
CA PHE A 536 16.58 -25.97 10.94
C PHE A 536 16.81 -27.48 10.68
N GLY A 537 17.11 -27.89 9.43
CA GLY A 537 17.45 -29.27 9.08
C GLY A 537 16.30 -30.27 9.07
N GLY A 538 15.05 -29.83 9.20
CA GLY A 538 13.89 -30.73 9.29
C GLY A 538 13.33 -31.20 7.95
N THR A 539 13.76 -30.62 6.83
CA THR A 539 13.44 -31.08 5.47
C THR A 539 14.62 -30.85 4.52
N SER A 540 14.47 -31.27 3.25
CA SER A 540 15.49 -31.12 2.20
C SER A 540 15.06 -30.11 1.14
N LEU A 541 16.04 -29.46 0.50
CA LEU A 541 15.78 -28.48 -0.57
C LEU A 541 14.94 -29.06 -1.73
N LYS A 542 15.09 -30.36 -2.03
CA LYS A 542 14.26 -31.08 -3.03
C LYS A 542 12.77 -31.12 -2.63
N LEU A 543 12.47 -31.22 -1.35
CA LEU A 543 11.09 -31.18 -0.83
C LEU A 543 10.55 -29.75 -0.75
N VAL A 544 11.38 -28.75 -0.41
CA VAL A 544 11.00 -27.33 -0.50
C VAL A 544 10.61 -26.97 -1.94
N PHE A 545 11.41 -27.38 -2.93
CA PHE A 545 11.07 -27.20 -4.35
C PHE A 545 9.79 -27.95 -4.76
N ARG A 546 9.55 -29.16 -4.22
CA ARG A 546 8.28 -29.89 -4.40
C ARG A 546 7.07 -29.10 -3.87
N GLY A 547 7.23 -28.43 -2.73
CA GLY A 547 6.24 -27.51 -2.17
C GLY A 547 5.97 -26.32 -3.09
N LEU A 548 7.02 -25.66 -3.56
CA LEU A 548 6.94 -24.54 -4.51
C LEU A 548 6.18 -24.93 -5.79
N VAL A 549 6.53 -26.09 -6.39
CA VAL A 549 5.83 -26.60 -7.59
C VAL A 549 4.35 -26.83 -7.32
N SER A 550 3.97 -27.32 -6.13
CA SER A 550 2.55 -27.50 -5.76
C SER A 550 1.80 -26.17 -5.64
N ILE A 551 2.43 -25.12 -5.11
CA ILE A 551 1.87 -23.77 -5.05
C ILE A 551 1.70 -23.21 -6.47
N VAL A 552 2.76 -23.20 -7.27
CA VAL A 552 2.76 -22.66 -8.64
C VAL A 552 1.71 -23.38 -9.51
N THR A 553 1.58 -24.70 -9.38
CA THR A 553 0.55 -25.46 -10.10
C THR A 553 -0.86 -25.05 -9.70
N GLY A 554 -1.14 -24.83 -8.41
CA GLY A 554 -2.43 -24.33 -7.95
C GLY A 554 -2.77 -22.93 -8.49
N LEU A 555 -1.78 -22.03 -8.53
CA LEU A 555 -1.92 -20.70 -9.13
C LEU A 555 -2.21 -20.79 -10.64
N LEU A 556 -1.46 -21.61 -11.39
CA LEU A 556 -1.65 -21.76 -12.84
C LEU A 556 -2.99 -22.43 -13.21
N LEU A 557 -3.49 -23.36 -12.40
CA LEU A 557 -4.85 -23.90 -12.58
C LEU A 557 -5.95 -22.84 -12.39
N SER A 558 -5.69 -21.80 -11.61
CA SER A 558 -6.63 -20.67 -11.42
C SER A 558 -6.53 -19.58 -12.49
N ALA A 559 -5.59 -19.68 -13.44
CA ALA A 559 -5.29 -18.64 -14.43
C ALA A 559 -6.48 -18.20 -15.31
N TRP A 560 -7.47 -19.07 -15.53
CA TRP A 560 -8.72 -18.74 -16.22
C TRP A 560 -9.47 -17.54 -15.60
N TRP A 561 -9.35 -17.37 -14.28
CA TRP A 561 -9.89 -16.25 -13.52
C TRP A 561 -8.79 -15.28 -13.06
N LEU A 562 -7.70 -15.79 -12.52
CA LEU A 562 -6.60 -15.00 -11.94
C LEU A 562 -5.90 -14.09 -12.97
N LEU A 563 -5.75 -14.53 -14.22
CA LEU A 563 -5.09 -13.70 -15.23
C LEU A 563 -5.99 -12.53 -15.70
N PRO A 564 -7.29 -12.72 -15.99
CA PRO A 564 -8.22 -11.60 -16.18
C PRO A 564 -8.38 -10.66 -14.98
N SER A 565 -8.33 -11.18 -13.74
CA SER A 565 -8.48 -10.38 -12.52
C SER A 565 -7.28 -9.45 -12.26
N LEU A 566 -6.09 -9.84 -12.71
CA LEU A 566 -4.85 -9.05 -12.61
C LEU A 566 -4.73 -7.98 -13.72
N LYS A 567 -5.60 -7.98 -14.73
CA LYS A 567 -5.62 -6.94 -15.76
C LYS A 567 -6.56 -5.80 -15.35
N GLY A 568 -5.99 -4.69 -14.89
CA GLY A 568 -6.73 -3.54 -14.36
C GLY A 568 -7.01 -3.65 -12.86
N GLY A 569 -7.71 -2.66 -12.30
CA GLY A 569 -7.90 -2.51 -10.86
C GLY A 569 -6.59 -2.30 -10.11
N LEU A 570 -6.49 -2.75 -8.84
CA LEU A 570 -5.29 -2.62 -7.98
C LEU A 570 -3.95 -3.01 -8.64
N ALA A 571 -3.93 -4.03 -9.50
CA ALA A 571 -2.72 -4.47 -10.18
C ALA A 571 -2.35 -3.63 -11.42
N GLY A 572 -3.25 -2.74 -11.87
CA GLY A 572 -3.03 -1.79 -12.96
C GLY A 572 -3.02 -0.32 -12.52
N MET A 573 -3.14 -0.03 -11.23
CA MET A 573 -2.92 1.31 -10.68
C MET A 573 -1.43 1.60 -10.52
N SER A 574 -1.04 2.89 -10.45
CA SER A 574 0.35 3.26 -10.14
C SER A 574 0.75 2.77 -8.74
N LYS A 575 2.05 2.74 -8.41
CA LYS A 575 2.48 2.26 -7.08
C LYS A 575 1.93 3.13 -5.96
N GLU A 576 1.78 4.41 -6.24
CA GLU A 576 1.30 5.48 -5.37
C GLU A 576 -0.21 5.31 -5.13
N ALA A 577 -1.00 5.08 -6.19
CA ALA A 577 -2.44 4.82 -6.09
C ALA A 577 -2.79 3.42 -5.54
N ALA A 578 -1.97 2.40 -5.84
CA ALA A 578 -2.14 1.04 -5.35
C ALA A 578 -1.67 0.86 -3.89
N GLY A 579 -0.70 1.67 -3.46
CA GLY A 579 -0.08 1.65 -2.14
C GLY A 579 -0.79 2.50 -1.08
N GLY A 580 -2.06 2.86 -1.30
CA GLY A 580 -2.83 3.72 -0.40
C GLY A 580 -2.75 3.29 1.06
N ALA A 581 -2.48 4.28 1.94
CA ALA A 581 -2.30 4.20 3.40
C ALA A 581 -2.02 2.78 3.93
N VAL A 582 -0.79 2.27 3.70
CA VAL A 582 -0.36 0.98 4.24
C VAL A 582 -0.47 1.00 5.76
N MET A 583 -1.50 0.35 6.29
CA MET A 583 -1.79 0.37 7.73
C MET A 583 -0.78 -0.48 8.51
N TYR A 584 0.05 0.23 9.26
CA TYR A 584 0.88 -0.32 10.34
C TYR A 584 0.19 -0.10 11.69
N MET A 585 0.60 -0.86 12.71
CA MET A 585 0.07 -0.72 14.07
C MET A 585 1.11 -0.24 15.05
N ARG A 586 0.69 0.53 16.05
CA ARG A 586 1.54 0.88 17.19
C ARG A 586 1.64 -0.34 18.11
N ALA A 587 2.85 -0.71 18.49
CA ALA A 587 3.10 -1.93 19.26
C ALA A 587 2.41 -1.91 20.64
N LEU A 588 2.35 -0.74 21.30
CA LEU A 588 1.68 -0.55 22.60
C LEU A 588 0.17 -0.84 22.50
N GLU A 589 -0.53 -0.19 21.55
CA GLU A 589 -1.97 -0.38 21.32
C GLU A 589 -2.30 -1.83 20.96
N SER A 590 -1.42 -2.49 20.20
CA SER A 590 -1.64 -3.86 19.72
C SER A 590 -1.76 -4.90 20.84
N PHE A 591 -1.18 -4.63 22.01
CA PHE A 591 -1.21 -5.53 23.17
C PHE A 591 -2.02 -4.99 24.36
N ASP A 592 -2.57 -3.78 24.27
CA ASP A 592 -3.41 -3.20 25.33
C ASP A 592 -4.85 -3.78 25.29
N PRO A 593 -5.29 -4.53 26.33
CA PRO A 593 -6.63 -5.09 26.38
C PRO A 593 -7.74 -4.04 26.59
N LEU A 594 -7.42 -2.77 26.85
CA LEU A 594 -8.38 -1.69 27.07
C LEU A 594 -8.85 -1.04 25.76
N VAL A 595 -7.97 -0.91 24.76
CA VAL A 595 -8.24 -0.24 23.47
C VAL A 595 -9.45 -0.82 22.73
N ARG A 596 -9.67 -2.14 22.83
CA ARG A 596 -10.84 -2.82 22.22
C ARG A 596 -12.19 -2.43 22.81
N PHE A 597 -12.24 -1.89 24.03
CA PHE A 597 -13.48 -1.46 24.68
C PHE A 597 -13.91 -0.07 24.21
N SER A 598 -12.97 0.83 23.89
CA SER A 598 -13.25 2.14 23.28
C SER A 598 -13.50 2.02 21.78
N ASN A 599 -12.71 1.20 21.07
CA ASN A 599 -12.93 0.92 19.65
C ASN A 599 -12.87 -0.59 19.36
N PRO A 600 -14.04 -1.27 19.26
CA PRO A 600 -14.11 -2.68 18.88
C PRO A 600 -13.54 -3.02 17.50
N SER A 601 -13.42 -2.06 16.57
CA SER A 601 -12.89 -2.32 15.22
C SER A 601 -11.35 -2.36 15.14
N THR A 602 -10.66 -1.90 16.19
CA THR A 602 -9.19 -1.90 16.26
C THR A 602 -8.63 -3.33 16.29
N HIS A 603 -7.52 -3.57 15.59
CA HIS A 603 -6.85 -4.88 15.65
C HIS A 603 -6.07 -5.00 16.97
N TYR A 604 -6.16 -6.17 17.59
CA TYR A 604 -5.58 -6.47 18.88
C TYR A 604 -4.94 -7.87 18.83
N TRP A 605 -3.65 -7.95 19.14
CA TRP A 605 -2.85 -9.17 19.07
C TRP A 605 -3.08 -10.12 20.23
N GLY A 606 -3.48 -9.60 21.41
CA GLY A 606 -3.71 -10.37 22.62
C GLY A 606 -2.57 -10.31 23.63
N VAL A 607 -2.88 -9.93 24.88
CA VAL A 607 -1.97 -10.21 26.02
C VAL A 607 -1.76 -11.72 26.15
N SER A 608 -2.78 -12.52 25.79
CA SER A 608 -2.67 -13.97 25.68
C SER A 608 -1.59 -14.44 24.67
N LEU A 609 -1.29 -13.65 23.63
CA LEU A 609 -0.21 -13.95 22.68
C LEU A 609 1.17 -13.78 23.33
N LEU A 610 1.34 -12.75 24.17
CA LEU A 610 2.58 -12.55 24.95
C LEU A 610 2.80 -13.70 25.93
N LEU A 611 1.74 -14.15 26.62
CA LEU A 611 1.79 -15.35 27.48
C LEU A 611 2.24 -16.58 26.67
N VAL A 612 1.66 -16.80 25.49
CA VAL A 612 2.09 -17.89 24.61
C VAL A 612 3.56 -17.72 24.22
N ILE A 613 4.02 -16.54 23.81
CA ILE A 613 5.42 -16.28 23.42
C ILE A 613 6.40 -16.54 24.59
N LEU A 614 6.08 -16.12 25.81
CA LEU A 614 6.92 -16.34 26.99
C LEU A 614 7.02 -17.83 27.35
N ILE A 615 5.89 -18.53 27.48
CA ILE A 615 5.87 -19.99 27.68
C ILE A 615 6.60 -20.70 26.52
N SER A 616 6.50 -20.14 25.32
CA SER A 616 7.10 -20.69 24.11
C SER A 616 8.62 -20.65 24.10
N LEU A 617 9.22 -19.58 24.63
CA LEU A 617 10.66 -19.44 24.80
C LEU A 617 11.19 -20.37 25.90
N ILE A 618 10.51 -20.44 27.05
CA ILE A 618 10.85 -21.37 28.14
C ILE A 618 10.83 -22.82 27.63
N ALA A 619 9.81 -23.17 26.85
CA ALA A 619 9.66 -24.50 26.27
C ALA A 619 10.58 -24.76 25.06
N TRP A 620 11.42 -23.83 24.59
CA TRP A 620 12.13 -23.94 23.30
C TRP A 620 12.89 -25.26 23.08
N ARG A 621 13.69 -25.70 24.07
CA ARG A 621 14.43 -26.97 23.96
C ARG A 621 13.51 -28.18 23.75
N SER A 622 12.28 -28.11 24.23
CA SER A 622 11.25 -29.16 24.17
C SER A 622 10.50 -29.25 22.82
N LYS A 623 10.71 -28.29 21.91
CA LYS A 623 9.88 -28.13 20.70
C LYS A 623 10.55 -28.76 19.48
N ALA A 624 9.73 -29.34 18.60
CA ALA A 624 10.19 -29.92 17.33
C ALA A 624 10.70 -28.84 16.36
N THR A 625 11.54 -29.23 15.38
CA THR A 625 12.13 -28.28 14.40
C THR A 625 11.07 -27.55 13.56
N TRP A 626 10.00 -28.25 13.16
CA TRP A 626 8.88 -27.64 12.42
C TRP A 626 8.16 -26.59 13.28
N ALA A 627 7.97 -26.85 14.57
CA ALA A 627 7.35 -25.90 15.47
C ALA A 627 8.25 -24.67 15.61
N LYS A 628 9.54 -24.85 15.96
CA LYS A 628 10.54 -23.76 16.03
C LYS A 628 10.55 -22.89 14.79
N SER A 629 10.39 -23.49 13.61
CA SER A 629 10.27 -22.78 12.34
C SER A 629 9.03 -21.89 12.29
N LEU A 630 7.86 -22.41 12.65
CA LEU A 630 6.62 -21.61 12.77
C LEU A 630 6.75 -20.46 13.76
N PHE A 631 7.40 -20.66 14.90
CA PHE A 631 7.62 -19.58 15.88
C PHE A 631 8.48 -18.45 15.30
N CYS A 632 9.58 -18.77 14.63
CA CYS A 632 10.40 -17.78 13.94
C CYS A 632 9.62 -17.04 12.84
N CYS A 633 8.80 -17.75 12.04
CA CYS A 633 7.92 -17.12 11.05
C CYS A 633 6.87 -16.22 11.71
N GLY A 634 6.25 -16.68 12.80
CA GLY A 634 5.25 -15.91 13.55
C GLY A 634 5.83 -14.61 14.09
N LEU A 635 7.00 -14.65 14.75
CA LEU A 635 7.69 -13.45 15.23
C LEU A 635 8.03 -12.49 14.09
N LEU A 636 8.60 -13.00 12.98
CA LEU A 636 8.89 -12.18 11.79
C LEU A 636 7.64 -11.46 11.29
N PHE A 637 6.52 -12.17 11.17
CA PHE A 637 5.27 -11.60 10.67
C PHE A 637 4.55 -10.67 11.67
N ILE A 638 4.75 -10.83 12.99
CA ILE A 638 4.37 -9.79 13.97
C ILE A 638 5.18 -8.52 13.71
N CYS A 639 6.50 -8.64 13.61
CA CYS A 639 7.40 -7.52 13.35
C CYS A 639 6.99 -6.74 12.09
N LEU A 640 6.64 -7.42 10.99
CA LEU A 640 6.17 -6.76 9.77
C LEU A 640 4.97 -5.82 9.99
N THR A 641 4.09 -6.11 10.97
CA THR A 641 2.92 -5.25 11.26
C THR A 641 3.26 -3.89 11.88
N PHE A 642 4.51 -3.68 12.32
CA PHE A 642 4.96 -2.44 12.96
C PHE A 642 5.69 -1.51 11.97
N PRO A 643 5.58 -0.17 12.12
CA PRO A 643 6.22 0.79 11.21
C PRO A 643 7.73 0.60 11.06
N ALA A 644 8.41 0.15 12.13
CA ALA A 644 9.85 -0.12 12.15
C ALA A 644 10.32 -1.19 11.13
N PHE A 645 9.40 -1.98 10.56
CA PHE A 645 9.68 -2.99 9.54
C PHE A 645 9.14 -2.62 8.14
N ALA A 646 8.69 -1.38 7.93
CA ALA A 646 8.21 -0.89 6.64
C ALA A 646 9.24 -1.07 5.51
N TRP A 647 10.53 -0.83 5.81
CA TRP A 647 11.63 -1.05 4.87
C TRP A 647 11.64 -2.48 4.31
N PHE A 648 11.36 -3.50 5.15
CA PHE A 648 11.33 -4.89 4.72
C PHE A 648 10.13 -5.17 3.81
N GLN A 649 8.96 -4.57 4.11
CA GLN A 649 7.79 -4.67 3.24
C GLN A 649 8.04 -4.03 1.87
N GLN A 650 8.70 -2.88 1.82
CA GLN A 650 9.06 -2.20 0.56
C GLN A 650 10.06 -2.99 -0.29
N MET A 651 10.97 -3.75 0.34
CA MET A 651 11.91 -4.64 -0.37
C MET A 651 11.25 -5.91 -0.94
N MET A 652 10.05 -6.30 -0.47
CA MET A 652 9.38 -7.49 -1.00
C MET A 652 8.83 -7.26 -2.43
N PRO A 653 8.94 -8.24 -3.34
CA PRO A 653 8.23 -8.19 -4.63
C PRO A 653 6.72 -8.01 -4.40
N LEU A 654 6.12 -7.00 -5.05
CA LEU A 654 4.72 -6.58 -4.84
C LEU A 654 4.42 -6.10 -3.40
N GLY A 655 5.42 -5.66 -2.64
CA GLY A 655 5.29 -5.15 -1.27
C GLY A 655 4.18 -4.12 -1.10
N TYR A 656 4.08 -3.17 -2.02
CA TYR A 656 3.04 -2.12 -2.06
C TYR A 656 1.59 -2.65 -2.06
N ILE A 657 1.33 -3.88 -2.51
CA ILE A 657 0.01 -4.53 -2.45
C ILE A 657 -0.11 -5.49 -1.23
N MET A 658 1.02 -6.00 -0.72
CA MET A 658 1.07 -6.91 0.43
C MET A 658 1.00 -6.14 1.76
N TRP A 659 -0.21 -5.74 2.15
CA TRP A 659 -0.45 -5.00 3.39
C TRP A 659 -0.02 -5.81 4.63
N PRO A 660 0.87 -5.28 5.49
CA PRO A 660 1.46 -6.05 6.59
C PRO A 660 0.45 -6.64 7.57
N LEU A 661 -0.60 -5.89 7.92
CA LEU A 661 -1.64 -6.36 8.83
C LEU A 661 -2.31 -7.66 8.35
N ARG A 662 -2.32 -7.94 7.03
CA ARG A 662 -2.96 -9.15 6.47
C ARG A 662 -2.10 -10.42 6.60
N PHE A 663 -0.87 -10.31 7.09
CA PHE A 663 -0.10 -11.45 7.60
C PHE A 663 -0.62 -11.96 8.95
N SER A 664 -1.48 -11.20 9.65
CA SER A 664 -1.94 -11.51 11.01
C SER A 664 -2.45 -12.93 11.17
N THR A 665 -3.28 -13.36 10.22
CA THR A 665 -3.98 -14.63 10.25
C THR A 665 -3.03 -15.83 10.14
N PHE A 666 -1.91 -15.72 9.42
CA PHE A 666 -0.89 -16.77 9.38
C PHE A 666 -0.06 -16.80 10.67
N THR A 667 0.29 -15.64 11.23
CA THR A 667 0.94 -15.57 12.54
C THR A 667 0.10 -16.27 13.62
N SER A 668 -1.21 -16.02 13.67
CA SER A 668 -2.09 -16.68 14.65
C SER A 668 -2.04 -18.19 14.51
N LEU A 669 -2.10 -18.72 13.27
CA LEU A 669 -1.91 -20.14 12.99
C LEU A 669 -0.54 -20.63 13.52
N ALA A 670 0.53 -19.89 13.24
CA ALA A 670 1.90 -20.27 13.58
C ALA A 670 2.15 -20.29 15.09
N VAL A 671 1.70 -19.26 15.82
CA VAL A 671 1.86 -19.13 17.27
C VAL A 671 0.97 -20.13 18.02
N ILE A 672 -0.29 -20.32 17.60
CA ILE A 672 -1.17 -21.37 18.16
C ILE A 672 -0.53 -22.75 17.92
N SER A 673 -0.10 -23.06 16.69
CA SER A 673 0.54 -24.34 16.35
C SER A 673 1.77 -24.61 17.21
N TYR A 674 2.60 -23.58 17.47
CA TYR A 674 3.76 -23.72 18.34
C TYR A 674 3.38 -23.93 19.81
N GLY A 675 2.47 -23.11 20.33
CA GLY A 675 2.04 -23.17 21.74
C GLY A 675 1.56 -24.57 22.11
N PHE A 676 0.70 -25.14 21.26
CA PHE A 676 0.11 -26.47 21.45
C PHE A 676 1.03 -27.67 21.07
N ALA A 677 2.15 -27.45 20.40
CA ALA A 677 3.08 -28.52 20.04
C ALA A 677 4.02 -28.89 21.21
N PHE A 678 4.00 -30.12 21.71
CA PHE A 678 5.04 -30.63 22.64
C PHE A 678 5.63 -31.94 22.11
N SER A 679 6.95 -32.11 22.21
CA SER A 679 7.62 -33.30 21.65
C SER A 679 7.38 -34.55 22.49
N SER A 680 7.25 -35.70 21.82
CA SER A 680 7.17 -37.03 22.43
C SER A 680 8.35 -37.34 23.35
N LYS A 681 9.54 -36.79 23.08
CA LYS A 681 10.74 -36.97 23.93
C LYS A 681 10.57 -36.40 25.36
N ILE A 682 9.65 -35.45 25.60
CA ILE A 682 9.32 -34.92 26.94
C ILE A 682 8.27 -35.78 27.64
N LEU A 683 7.38 -36.41 26.89
CA LEU A 683 6.30 -37.26 27.41
C LEU A 683 6.79 -38.63 27.93
N THR A 684 8.11 -38.77 28.11
CA THR A 684 8.81 -39.97 28.59
C THR A 684 8.70 -40.19 30.10
N SER A 685 8.36 -39.17 30.90
CA SER A 685 8.13 -39.31 32.35
C SER A 685 6.73 -38.82 32.77
N LYS A 686 6.19 -39.39 33.85
CA LYS A 686 4.90 -38.97 34.41
C LYS A 686 4.90 -37.49 34.82
N ARG A 687 6.00 -37.00 35.44
CA ARG A 687 6.13 -35.60 35.90
C ARG A 687 6.11 -34.61 34.73
N SER A 688 6.91 -34.87 33.70
CA SER A 688 7.01 -34.00 32.52
C SER A 688 5.73 -34.01 31.67
N THR A 689 5.01 -35.14 31.63
CA THR A 689 3.67 -35.23 31.02
C THR A 689 2.64 -34.35 31.73
N VAL A 690 2.63 -34.36 33.07
CA VAL A 690 1.75 -33.49 33.87
C VAL A 690 2.10 -32.01 33.65
N ILE A 691 3.38 -31.64 33.62
CA ILE A 691 3.82 -30.27 33.35
C ILE A 691 3.37 -29.81 31.95
N ALA A 692 3.54 -30.65 30.92
CA ALA A 692 3.07 -30.33 29.56
C ALA A 692 1.54 -30.16 29.51
N ALA A 693 0.77 -31.00 30.20
CA ALA A 693 -0.68 -30.87 30.30
C ALA A 693 -1.10 -29.57 31.01
N LEU A 694 -0.44 -29.20 32.12
CA LEU A 694 -0.70 -27.94 32.83
C LEU A 694 -0.39 -26.73 31.95
N LEU A 695 0.73 -26.74 31.22
CA LEU A 695 1.06 -25.66 30.27
C LEU A 695 0.05 -25.54 29.13
N LEU A 696 -0.45 -26.66 28.59
CA LEU A 696 -1.51 -26.67 27.58
C LEU A 696 -2.82 -26.06 28.11
N VAL A 697 -3.18 -26.36 29.36
CA VAL A 697 -4.36 -25.77 30.02
C VAL A 697 -4.16 -24.27 30.27
N ILE A 698 -2.99 -23.84 30.76
CA ILE A 698 -2.68 -22.42 30.99
C ILE A 698 -2.74 -21.62 29.67
N ILE A 699 -2.11 -22.12 28.61
CA ILE A 699 -2.14 -21.52 27.27
C ILE A 699 -3.59 -21.39 26.78
N PHE A 700 -4.37 -22.47 26.85
CA PHE A 700 -5.75 -22.49 26.39
C PHE A 700 -6.65 -21.55 27.19
N SER A 701 -6.58 -21.59 28.53
CA SER A 701 -7.36 -20.68 29.38
C SER A 701 -7.02 -19.21 29.09
N GLY A 702 -5.74 -18.86 28.94
CA GLY A 702 -5.34 -17.50 28.58
C GLY A 702 -5.91 -17.04 27.23
N LEU A 703 -5.80 -17.87 26.19
CA LEU A 703 -6.34 -17.57 24.86
C LEU A 703 -7.88 -17.47 24.85
N ILE A 704 -8.58 -18.32 25.61
CA ILE A 704 -10.05 -18.33 25.67
C ILE A 704 -10.61 -17.17 26.49
N ILE A 705 -9.99 -16.80 27.61
CA ILE A 705 -10.40 -15.65 28.42
C ILE A 705 -10.27 -14.36 27.60
N ASP A 706 -9.15 -14.19 26.89
CA ASP A 706 -8.91 -13.00 26.05
C ASP A 706 -9.90 -12.94 24.86
N SER A 707 -10.17 -14.09 24.25
CA SER A 707 -11.17 -14.23 23.17
C SER A 707 -12.61 -14.00 23.65
N TYR A 708 -12.95 -14.33 24.89
CA TYR A 708 -14.29 -14.17 25.46
C TYR A 708 -14.73 -12.70 25.50
N TYR A 709 -13.85 -11.79 25.93
CA TYR A 709 -14.15 -10.36 25.93
C TYR A 709 -14.29 -9.82 24.50
N THR A 710 -13.45 -10.27 23.56
CA THR A 710 -13.64 -9.92 22.15
C THR A 710 -15.00 -10.41 21.64
N ARG A 711 -15.45 -11.63 22.02
CA ARG A 711 -16.80 -12.12 21.66
C ARG A 711 -17.90 -11.18 22.16
N THR A 712 -17.88 -10.74 23.42
CA THR A 712 -18.94 -9.87 23.96
C THR A 712 -18.98 -8.49 23.30
N LEU A 713 -17.83 -8.01 22.79
CA LEU A 713 -17.74 -6.76 22.03
C LEU A 713 -18.26 -6.88 20.60
N GLN A 714 -17.94 -7.98 19.90
CA GLN A 714 -18.18 -8.16 18.46
C GLN A 714 -19.53 -8.80 18.09
N MET A 715 -20.05 -9.73 18.90
CA MET A 715 -21.23 -10.56 18.58
C MET A 715 -22.53 -9.79 18.80
N LYS A 716 -22.76 -8.79 17.95
CA LYS A 716 -23.93 -7.91 17.95
C LYS A 716 -24.56 -7.92 16.54
N THR A 717 -25.87 -7.74 16.47
CA THR A 717 -26.53 -7.31 15.24
C THR A 717 -26.81 -5.81 15.32
N ALA A 718 -26.90 -5.14 14.18
CA ALA A 718 -27.30 -3.75 14.09
C ALA A 718 -28.82 -3.61 14.13
N SER A 719 -29.29 -2.43 14.55
CA SER A 719 -30.60 -1.94 14.13
C SER A 719 -30.61 -1.68 12.62
N GLU A 720 -31.80 -1.56 12.05
CA GLU A 720 -31.96 -1.09 10.68
C GLU A 720 -31.34 0.32 10.51
N PRO A 721 -30.56 0.59 9.44
CA PRO A 721 -29.86 1.86 9.29
C PRO A 721 -30.83 2.98 8.88
N TYR A 722 -31.46 3.58 9.90
CA TYR A 722 -32.54 4.56 9.80
C TYR A 722 -32.34 5.60 8.68
N TYR A 723 -31.19 6.31 8.68
CA TYR A 723 -30.87 7.33 7.69
C TYR A 723 -30.92 6.79 6.25
N ILE A 724 -30.29 5.63 6.02
CA ILE A 724 -30.19 5.04 4.69
C ILE A 724 -31.54 4.53 4.18
N VAL A 725 -32.36 3.97 5.08
CA VAL A 725 -33.74 3.60 4.73
C VAL A 725 -34.56 4.83 4.36
N LYS A 726 -34.51 5.92 5.16
CA LYS A 726 -35.26 7.15 4.85
C LYS A 726 -34.80 7.85 3.57
N ILE A 727 -33.51 7.86 3.30
CA ILE A 727 -32.96 8.37 2.03
C ILE A 727 -33.41 7.48 0.86
N THR A 728 -33.44 6.15 1.04
CA THR A 728 -33.92 5.22 0.02
C THR A 728 -35.41 5.41 -0.26
N ASP A 729 -36.24 5.56 0.78
CA ASP A 729 -37.67 5.89 0.66
C ASP A 729 -37.85 7.13 -0.22
N GLU A 730 -37.05 8.20 -0.02
CA GLU A 730 -37.11 9.42 -0.84
C GLU A 730 -36.71 9.19 -2.30
N ILE A 731 -35.61 8.46 -2.54
CA ILE A 731 -35.12 8.14 -3.88
C ILE A 731 -36.17 7.36 -4.70
N THR A 732 -36.97 6.49 -4.07
CA THR A 732 -38.03 5.73 -4.76
C THR A 732 -39.20 6.59 -5.24
N LYS A 733 -39.48 7.75 -4.63
CA LYS A 733 -40.67 8.58 -4.93
C LYS A 733 -40.65 9.26 -6.30
N SER A 734 -39.47 9.46 -6.89
CA SER A 734 -39.30 10.26 -8.11
C SER A 734 -38.64 9.47 -9.25
N LYS A 735 -38.65 10.04 -10.47
CA LYS A 735 -38.19 9.37 -11.70
C LYS A 735 -36.83 9.90 -12.17
N GLY A 736 -35.79 9.65 -11.38
CA GLY A 736 -34.39 9.84 -11.80
C GLY A 736 -33.70 8.54 -12.24
N TRP A 737 -32.42 8.66 -12.61
CA TRP A 737 -31.56 7.60 -13.13
C TRP A 737 -30.57 7.06 -12.09
N ARG A 738 -29.46 7.79 -11.86
CA ARG A 738 -28.38 7.38 -10.95
C ARG A 738 -28.30 8.17 -9.66
N VAL A 739 -27.84 7.49 -8.60
CA VAL A 739 -27.47 8.08 -7.31
C VAL A 739 -25.96 8.25 -7.21
N ALA A 740 -25.52 9.40 -6.73
CA ALA A 740 -24.16 9.67 -6.30
C ALA A 740 -24.14 9.91 -4.78
N THR A 741 -23.22 9.27 -4.07
CA THR A 741 -23.02 9.45 -2.63
C THR A 741 -21.80 10.33 -2.43
N LEU A 742 -22.01 11.53 -1.89
CA LEU A 742 -21.01 12.57 -1.66
C LEU A 742 -20.76 12.65 -0.15
N ASP A 743 -19.97 11.70 0.35
CA ASP A 743 -19.74 11.48 1.78
C ASP A 743 -18.26 11.25 2.14
N LEU A 744 -17.36 11.32 1.16
CA LEU A 744 -15.94 10.95 1.28
C LEU A 744 -15.69 9.54 1.86
N GLY A 745 -16.70 8.65 1.80
CA GLY A 745 -16.64 7.28 2.34
C GLY A 745 -17.19 7.09 3.77
N ASN A 746 -17.75 8.13 4.40
CA ASN A 746 -18.25 8.08 5.78
C ASN A 746 -19.42 7.11 6.01
N ILE A 747 -20.20 6.76 4.98
CA ILE A 747 -21.47 6.01 5.10
C ILE A 747 -21.27 4.48 4.87
N ASP A 748 -20.02 4.04 4.70
CA ASP A 748 -19.59 2.66 4.45
C ASP A 748 -20.31 1.92 3.30
N SER A 749 -20.47 0.59 3.36
CA SER A 749 -21.04 -0.20 2.26
C SER A 749 -22.57 -0.23 2.23
N ARG A 750 -23.27 0.33 3.23
CA ARG A 750 -24.76 0.33 3.27
C ARG A 750 -25.43 0.98 2.02
N PRO A 751 -25.03 2.17 1.54
CA PRO A 751 -25.63 2.79 0.34
C PRO A 751 -25.58 1.88 -0.89
N SER A 752 -24.45 1.18 -1.05
CA SER A 752 -24.20 0.28 -2.18
C SER A 752 -25.20 -0.88 -2.25
N TYR A 753 -25.72 -1.33 -1.10
CA TYR A 753 -26.81 -2.30 -1.05
C TYR A 753 -28.18 -1.63 -1.26
N PHE A 754 -28.52 -0.65 -0.42
CA PHE A 754 -29.89 -0.10 -0.37
C PHE A 754 -30.33 0.59 -1.66
N PHE A 755 -29.51 1.49 -2.21
CA PHE A 755 -29.95 2.34 -3.34
C PHE A 755 -30.22 1.54 -4.63
N SER A 756 -29.52 0.40 -4.82
CA SER A 756 -29.78 -0.49 -5.96
C SER A 756 -30.79 -1.59 -5.65
N MET A 757 -30.66 -2.30 -4.52
CA MET A 757 -31.51 -3.47 -4.23
C MET A 757 -32.92 -3.11 -3.77
N VAL A 758 -33.07 -1.96 -3.11
CA VAL A 758 -34.34 -1.45 -2.55
C VAL A 758 -34.79 -0.19 -3.29
N GLY A 759 -33.87 0.75 -3.53
CA GLY A 759 -34.14 1.99 -4.26
C GLY A 759 -34.33 1.81 -5.77
N HIS A 760 -33.89 0.68 -6.33
CA HIS A 760 -33.92 0.38 -7.77
C HIS A 760 -33.29 1.49 -8.62
N ARG A 761 -32.11 1.96 -8.22
CA ARG A 761 -31.28 2.91 -8.98
C ARG A 761 -29.90 2.33 -9.28
N GLU A 762 -29.37 2.73 -10.43
CA GLU A 762 -27.94 2.63 -10.70
C GLU A 762 -27.18 3.66 -9.84
N GLN A 763 -25.89 3.44 -9.61
CA GLN A 763 -25.05 4.27 -8.78
C GLN A 763 -23.79 4.68 -9.55
N VAL A 764 -23.40 5.95 -9.37
CA VAL A 764 -22.08 6.46 -9.79
C VAL A 764 -20.99 5.85 -8.90
N PHE A 765 -21.31 5.68 -7.62
CA PHE A 765 -20.48 5.01 -6.62
C PHE A 765 -20.87 3.52 -6.50
N GLY A 766 -20.37 2.87 -5.46
CA GLY A 766 -20.53 1.45 -5.16
C GLY A 766 -19.48 1.03 -4.12
N TRP A 767 -19.42 -0.24 -3.74
CA TRP A 767 -18.46 -0.70 -2.73
C TRP A 767 -17.23 -1.46 -3.29
N ALA A 768 -16.04 -1.07 -2.78
CA ALA A 768 -14.70 -1.40 -3.24
C ALA A 768 -14.35 -0.81 -4.63
N TRP A 769 -14.14 0.51 -4.70
CA TRP A 769 -13.96 1.26 -5.95
C TRP A 769 -12.72 0.85 -6.76
N GLN A 770 -11.74 0.16 -6.15
CA GLN A 770 -10.49 -0.22 -6.80
C GLN A 770 -10.65 -1.25 -7.94
N GLY A 771 -11.86 -1.80 -8.14
CA GLY A 771 -12.21 -2.64 -9.30
C GLY A 771 -12.96 -1.91 -10.41
N ALA A 772 -13.24 -0.61 -10.27
CA ALA A 772 -14.00 0.17 -11.25
C ALA A 772 -13.11 0.73 -12.36
N THR A 773 -13.61 0.77 -13.59
CA THR A 773 -12.96 1.52 -14.69
C THR A 773 -13.08 3.04 -14.48
N THR A 774 -14.15 3.50 -13.84
CA THR A 774 -14.40 4.88 -13.42
C THR A 774 -13.75 5.25 -12.07
N ALA A 775 -12.87 4.38 -11.53
CA ALA A 775 -12.11 4.63 -10.31
C ALA A 775 -11.41 6.01 -10.27
N PRO A 776 -10.73 6.48 -11.35
CA PRO A 776 -10.13 7.81 -11.35
C PRO A 776 -11.15 8.93 -11.24
N ASN A 777 -12.33 8.80 -11.87
CA ASN A 777 -13.39 9.80 -11.79
C ASN A 777 -13.94 9.91 -10.36
N ILE A 778 -14.09 8.78 -9.66
CA ILE A 778 -14.56 8.75 -8.26
C ILE A 778 -13.54 9.40 -7.32
N MET A 779 -12.25 9.14 -7.54
CA MET A 779 -11.17 9.80 -6.80
C MET A 779 -11.22 11.32 -6.99
N LEU A 780 -11.38 11.80 -8.24
CA LEU A 780 -11.46 13.23 -8.55
C LEU A 780 -12.76 13.88 -8.06
N LEU A 781 -13.89 13.17 -8.01
CA LEU A 781 -15.10 13.65 -7.32
C LEU A 781 -14.82 13.90 -5.82
N ASN A 782 -14.15 12.97 -5.15
CA ASN A 782 -13.82 13.11 -3.73
C ASN A 782 -12.84 14.29 -3.52
N SER A 783 -11.76 14.38 -4.30
CA SER A 783 -10.84 15.51 -4.24
C SER A 783 -11.54 16.85 -4.54
N ALA A 784 -12.46 16.89 -5.50
CA ALA A 784 -13.21 18.12 -5.80
C ALA A 784 -14.16 18.53 -4.66
N MET A 785 -14.71 17.57 -3.92
CA MET A 785 -15.52 17.85 -2.73
C MET A 785 -14.64 18.32 -1.55
N GLU A 786 -13.56 17.60 -1.27
CA GLU A 786 -12.60 17.86 -0.19
C GLU A 786 -11.88 19.21 -0.36
N PHE A 787 -11.43 19.52 -1.57
CA PHE A 787 -10.72 20.76 -1.92
C PHE A 787 -11.64 21.84 -2.54
N ASN A 788 -12.97 21.75 -2.35
CA ASN A 788 -13.93 22.81 -2.69
C ASN A 788 -13.97 23.21 -4.21
N TRP A 789 -13.52 22.34 -5.12
CA TRP A 789 -13.62 22.51 -6.58
C TRP A 789 -15.01 22.12 -7.13
N TYR A 790 -16.06 22.74 -6.59
CA TYR A 790 -17.44 22.41 -6.94
C TYR A 790 -17.81 22.55 -8.44
N PRO A 791 -17.27 23.50 -9.23
CA PRO A 791 -17.52 23.53 -10.67
C PRO A 791 -17.15 22.21 -11.37
N TYR A 792 -16.00 21.60 -11.03
CA TYR A 792 -15.61 20.29 -11.54
C TYR A 792 -16.46 19.18 -10.96
N LEU A 793 -16.77 19.22 -9.65
CA LEU A 793 -17.63 18.22 -8.99
C LEU A 793 -18.96 18.06 -9.73
N PHE A 794 -19.68 19.15 -9.99
CA PHE A 794 -20.99 19.10 -10.65
C PHE A 794 -20.89 18.75 -12.14
N ARG A 795 -19.86 19.22 -12.84
CA ARG A 795 -19.53 18.79 -14.21
C ARG A 795 -19.34 17.28 -14.28
N GLN A 796 -18.54 16.72 -13.37
CA GLN A 796 -18.22 15.30 -13.37
C GLN A 796 -19.41 14.43 -12.94
N LEU A 797 -20.25 14.90 -12.01
CA LEU A 797 -21.52 14.26 -11.65
C LEU A 797 -22.48 14.19 -12.84
N TYR A 798 -22.59 15.27 -13.61
CA TYR A 798 -23.35 15.32 -14.85
C TYR A 798 -22.78 14.34 -15.90
N HIS A 799 -21.46 14.30 -16.08
CA HIS A 799 -20.78 13.33 -16.97
C HIS A 799 -21.03 11.87 -16.59
N LEU A 800 -21.22 11.58 -15.30
CA LEU A 800 -21.52 10.25 -14.78
C LEU A 800 -23.03 9.94 -14.73
N GLY A 801 -23.89 10.83 -15.24
CA GLY A 801 -25.34 10.61 -15.29
C GLY A 801 -26.02 10.66 -13.92
N ALA A 802 -25.42 11.34 -12.95
CA ALA A 802 -26.03 11.55 -11.64
C ALA A 802 -27.34 12.34 -11.79
N THR A 803 -28.35 11.95 -11.02
CA THR A 803 -29.67 12.61 -10.95
C THR A 803 -30.18 12.71 -9.51
N TYR A 804 -29.66 11.87 -8.62
CA TYR A 804 -29.77 12.02 -7.17
C TYR A 804 -28.37 12.26 -6.60
N LEU A 805 -28.24 13.21 -5.68
CA LEU A 805 -27.07 13.35 -4.81
C LEU A 805 -27.51 13.07 -3.38
N VAL A 806 -26.81 12.18 -2.68
CA VAL A 806 -26.91 11.97 -1.24
C VAL A 806 -25.65 12.53 -0.63
N VAL A 807 -25.76 13.61 0.16
CA VAL A 807 -24.61 14.42 0.58
C VAL A 807 -24.49 14.42 2.10
N ASP A 808 -23.29 14.19 2.63
CA ASP A 808 -22.95 14.48 4.02
C ASP A 808 -22.71 15.99 4.15
N ASN A 809 -23.63 16.69 4.81
CA ASN A 809 -23.61 18.15 4.96
C ASN A 809 -22.40 18.65 5.76
N ASN A 810 -21.72 17.77 6.52
CA ASN A 810 -20.49 18.10 7.24
C ASN A 810 -19.27 18.23 6.31
N GLN A 811 -19.29 17.57 5.15
CA GLN A 811 -18.17 17.62 4.19
C GLN A 811 -18.25 18.85 3.25
N ILE A 812 -19.33 19.65 3.35
CA ILE A 812 -19.53 20.82 2.49
C ILE A 812 -18.86 22.06 3.11
N LYS A 813 -17.60 22.32 2.74
CA LYS A 813 -16.84 23.51 3.15
C LYS A 813 -17.56 24.84 2.84
N SER A 814 -18.12 25.01 1.64
CA SER A 814 -18.87 26.22 1.27
C SER A 814 -20.31 25.92 0.86
N LYS A 815 -21.23 25.89 1.84
CA LYS A 815 -22.66 25.60 1.60
C LYS A 815 -23.30 26.55 0.57
N ALA A 816 -22.87 27.81 0.49
CA ALA A 816 -23.37 28.76 -0.50
C ALA A 816 -22.90 28.41 -1.93
N SER A 817 -21.61 28.14 -2.12
CA SER A 817 -21.06 27.77 -3.43
C SER A 817 -21.64 26.43 -3.91
N PHE A 818 -21.73 25.44 -3.03
CA PHE A 818 -22.34 24.14 -3.34
C PHE A 818 -23.80 24.29 -3.78
N ARG A 819 -24.60 25.09 -3.05
CA ARG A 819 -26.02 25.35 -3.38
C ARG A 819 -26.18 26.08 -4.71
N LYS A 820 -25.31 27.05 -5.02
CA LYS A 820 -25.28 27.73 -6.32
C LYS A 820 -25.03 26.71 -7.44
N MET A 821 -23.93 25.97 -7.36
CA MET A 821 -23.58 24.98 -8.40
C MET A 821 -24.64 23.88 -8.55
N ALA A 822 -25.26 23.43 -7.46
CA ALA A 822 -26.38 22.49 -7.51
C ALA A 822 -27.56 23.07 -8.31
N ALA A 823 -27.95 24.31 -8.05
CA ALA A 823 -29.03 25.00 -8.76
C ALA A 823 -28.70 25.25 -10.24
N ASP A 824 -27.46 25.64 -10.55
CA ASP A 824 -26.98 25.87 -11.92
C ASP A 824 -27.05 24.58 -12.76
N TYR A 825 -26.82 23.42 -12.14
CA TYR A 825 -27.03 22.08 -12.74
C TYR A 825 -28.45 21.53 -12.55
N GLY A 826 -29.42 22.34 -12.15
CA GLY A 826 -30.84 21.95 -12.06
C GLY A 826 -31.20 20.98 -10.92
N TYR A 827 -30.32 20.78 -9.94
CA TYR A 827 -30.64 20.03 -8.73
C TYR A 827 -31.46 20.87 -7.76
N LYS A 828 -32.43 20.24 -7.11
CA LYS A 828 -33.21 20.81 -6.00
C LYS A 828 -33.04 19.95 -4.76
N GLN A 829 -32.98 20.57 -3.58
CA GLN A 829 -32.97 19.84 -2.32
C GLN A 829 -34.39 19.30 -2.05
N ASN A 830 -34.51 17.98 -1.89
CA ASN A 830 -35.78 17.28 -1.66
C ASN A 830 -35.97 16.88 -0.19
N MET A 831 -34.87 16.60 0.51
CA MET A 831 -34.87 16.18 1.91
C MET A 831 -33.63 16.73 2.62
N GLU A 832 -33.80 17.07 3.90
CA GLU A 832 -32.74 17.31 4.87
C GLU A 832 -33.01 16.39 6.07
N LEU A 833 -32.03 15.56 6.42
CA LEU A 833 -32.08 14.59 7.50
C LEU A 833 -30.69 14.53 8.12
N GLU A 834 -30.36 15.58 8.87
CA GLU A 834 -29.03 15.85 9.41
C GLU A 834 -28.34 14.60 10.00
N PRO A 835 -27.09 14.30 9.57
CA PRO A 835 -26.20 15.15 8.78
C PRO A 835 -26.38 15.08 7.25
N TYR A 836 -27.40 14.38 6.73
CA TYR A 836 -27.51 14.10 5.29
C TYR A 836 -28.53 14.99 4.57
N SER A 837 -28.27 15.33 3.31
CA SER A 837 -29.27 15.92 2.41
C SER A 837 -29.42 15.12 1.10
N VAL A 838 -30.62 15.15 0.53
CA VAL A 838 -30.93 14.51 -0.76
C VAL A 838 -31.32 15.56 -1.78
N TRP A 839 -30.64 15.57 -2.92
CA TRP A 839 -30.85 16.50 -4.02
C TRP A 839 -31.29 15.75 -5.26
N THR A 840 -32.26 16.26 -6.02
CA THR A 840 -32.73 15.62 -7.27
C THR A 840 -32.75 16.57 -8.46
N ARG A 841 -32.36 16.04 -9.62
CA ARG A 841 -32.52 16.62 -10.96
C ARG A 841 -33.44 15.67 -11.74
N GLN A 842 -34.62 16.14 -12.11
CA GLN A 842 -35.66 15.31 -12.77
C GLN A 842 -35.38 15.17 -14.27
N GLU A 843 -34.39 14.34 -14.63
CA GLU A 843 -34.01 14.05 -16.01
C GLU A 843 -34.05 12.54 -16.29
N ARG A 844 -34.42 12.17 -17.53
CA ARG A 844 -34.34 10.79 -18.02
C ARG A 844 -32.86 10.42 -18.26
N PRO A 845 -32.50 9.13 -18.38
CA PRO A 845 -31.18 8.75 -18.87
C PRO A 845 -30.80 9.51 -20.15
N TYR A 846 -29.58 10.04 -20.21
CA TYR A 846 -29.12 10.93 -21.28
C TYR A 846 -27.69 10.61 -21.73
N MET A 847 -27.33 11.19 -22.87
CA MET A 847 -25.98 11.32 -23.43
C MET A 847 -25.60 12.79 -23.42
N ILE A 848 -24.30 13.08 -23.53
CA ILE A 848 -23.77 14.46 -23.50
C ILE A 848 -23.17 14.75 -24.86
N VAL A 849 -23.47 15.93 -25.42
CA VAL A 849 -22.87 16.38 -26.69
C VAL A 849 -21.42 16.78 -26.45
N ASP A 850 -20.51 16.05 -27.08
CA ASP A 850 -19.07 16.27 -26.95
C ASP A 850 -18.64 17.48 -27.80
N GLN A 851 -18.00 18.47 -27.18
CA GLN A 851 -17.61 19.73 -27.82
C GLN A 851 -16.09 19.88 -28.07
N LYS A 852 -15.25 18.93 -27.61
CA LYS A 852 -13.80 18.81 -27.90
C LYS A 852 -13.02 20.13 -27.92
N ARG A 853 -13.18 20.96 -26.90
CA ARG A 853 -12.57 22.32 -26.90
C ARG A 853 -11.12 22.31 -26.42
N TYR A 854 -10.83 21.61 -25.33
CA TYR A 854 -9.56 21.66 -24.63
C TYR A 854 -9.15 20.28 -24.09
N LEU A 855 -7.85 19.95 -24.15
CA LEU A 855 -7.32 18.65 -23.72
C LEU A 855 -6.09 18.80 -22.83
N ALA A 856 -6.01 18.05 -21.73
CA ALA A 856 -4.81 17.92 -20.91
C ALA A 856 -4.24 16.49 -21.00
N ILE A 857 -2.94 16.35 -21.26
CA ILE A 857 -2.23 15.07 -21.40
C ILE A 857 -1.09 15.00 -20.37
N GLY A 858 -1.07 13.92 -19.60
CA GLY A 858 0.03 13.58 -18.68
C GLY A 858 -0.42 13.40 -17.23
N THR A 859 0.52 13.06 -16.35
CA THR A 859 0.23 12.64 -14.96
C THR A 859 -0.46 13.70 -14.12
N ASN A 860 -0.33 14.98 -14.46
CA ASN A 860 -0.86 16.10 -13.67
C ASN A 860 -2.07 16.77 -14.33
N ALA A 861 -2.62 16.18 -15.40
CA ALA A 861 -3.75 16.70 -16.17
C ALA A 861 -5.01 16.97 -15.30
N SER A 862 -5.18 16.20 -14.21
CA SER A 862 -6.24 16.39 -13.23
C SER A 862 -6.23 17.77 -12.56
N ASN A 863 -5.07 18.38 -12.34
CA ASN A 863 -4.98 19.69 -11.68
C ASN A 863 -5.65 20.77 -12.55
N PHE A 864 -5.37 20.75 -13.85
CA PHE A 864 -6.02 21.63 -14.82
C PHE A 864 -7.53 21.36 -14.92
N ALA A 865 -7.96 20.09 -14.91
CA ALA A 865 -9.38 19.73 -14.97
C ALA A 865 -10.17 20.20 -13.73
N LEU A 866 -9.59 20.07 -12.53
CA LEU A 866 -10.20 20.51 -11.27
C LEU A 866 -10.41 22.04 -11.23
N ILE A 867 -9.46 22.81 -11.76
CA ILE A 867 -9.52 24.27 -11.84
C ILE A 867 -10.46 24.74 -12.97
N PHE A 868 -10.43 24.07 -14.12
CA PHE A 868 -11.13 24.44 -15.34
C PHE A 868 -12.00 23.27 -15.87
N PRO A 869 -13.28 23.15 -15.48
CA PRO A 869 -14.11 21.98 -15.78
C PRO A 869 -14.34 21.67 -17.28
N GLN A 870 -13.97 22.59 -18.16
CA GLN A 870 -14.02 22.46 -19.62
C GLN A 870 -12.78 21.81 -20.27
N ILE A 871 -11.71 21.52 -19.53
CA ILE A 871 -10.56 20.76 -20.06
C ILE A 871 -10.72 19.27 -19.78
N GLU A 872 -10.67 18.48 -20.85
CA GLU A 872 -10.80 17.03 -20.77
C GLU A 872 -9.48 16.38 -20.36
N ILE A 873 -9.54 15.37 -19.49
CA ILE A 873 -8.38 14.54 -19.17
C ILE A 873 -8.17 13.50 -20.30
N GLY A 874 -6.98 13.51 -20.90
CA GLY A 874 -6.60 12.63 -21.99
C GLY A 874 -6.62 11.15 -21.63
N ARG A 875 -6.98 10.30 -22.62
CA ARG A 875 -7.08 8.83 -22.50
C ARG A 875 -5.77 8.09 -22.19
N SER A 876 -4.63 8.78 -22.27
CA SER A 876 -3.29 8.29 -21.95
C SER A 876 -2.37 9.44 -21.58
N ASN A 877 -1.37 9.18 -20.74
CA ASN A 877 -0.28 10.12 -20.44
C ASN A 877 0.77 10.16 -21.56
N ASN A 878 0.76 9.19 -22.47
CA ASN A 878 1.75 9.06 -23.54
C ASN A 878 1.25 9.71 -24.84
N ILE A 879 2.02 10.67 -25.36
CA ILE A 879 1.70 11.42 -26.60
C ILE A 879 1.65 10.46 -27.81
N ASP A 880 2.47 9.40 -27.83
CA ASP A 880 2.53 8.44 -28.93
C ASP A 880 1.23 7.65 -29.14
N ASP A 881 0.34 7.59 -28.13
CA ASP A 881 -0.94 6.88 -28.21
C ASP A 881 -2.01 7.67 -28.98
N TYR A 882 -1.77 8.95 -29.28
CA TYR A 882 -2.68 9.83 -30.00
C TYR A 882 -2.24 10.02 -31.45
N THR A 883 -3.20 10.24 -32.35
CA THR A 883 -2.89 10.64 -33.74
C THR A 883 -2.90 12.16 -33.88
N PRO A 884 -2.10 12.74 -34.81
CA PRO A 884 -2.18 14.19 -35.11
C PRO A 884 -3.60 14.64 -35.46
N LYS A 885 -4.41 13.80 -36.11
CA LYS A 885 -5.82 14.10 -36.43
C LYS A 885 -6.71 14.20 -35.20
N GLU A 886 -6.47 13.41 -34.16
CA GLU A 886 -7.22 13.49 -32.90
C GLU A 886 -6.84 14.72 -32.09
N LEU A 887 -5.54 15.01 -31.99
CA LEU A 887 -5.04 16.18 -31.26
C LEU A 887 -5.44 17.50 -31.95
N SER A 888 -5.38 17.56 -33.29
CA SER A 888 -5.81 18.74 -34.07
C SER A 888 -7.32 19.02 -34.03
N ALA A 889 -8.13 18.19 -33.34
CA ALA A 889 -9.54 18.48 -33.11
C ALA A 889 -9.76 19.44 -31.93
N TYR A 890 -8.75 19.66 -31.10
CA TYR A 890 -8.80 20.53 -29.92
C TYR A 890 -8.18 21.91 -30.22
N ASN A 891 -8.71 22.95 -29.58
CA ASN A 891 -8.23 24.33 -29.75
C ASN A 891 -6.95 24.59 -28.92
N THR A 892 -6.89 24.10 -27.68
CA THR A 892 -5.69 24.14 -26.84
C THR A 892 -5.39 22.74 -26.28
N ILE A 893 -4.11 22.37 -26.28
CA ILE A 893 -3.60 21.18 -25.60
C ILE A 893 -2.59 21.61 -24.53
N VAL A 894 -2.79 21.13 -23.31
CA VAL A 894 -1.83 21.25 -22.20
C VAL A 894 -1.12 19.91 -22.04
N LEU A 895 0.22 19.92 -22.09
CA LEU A 895 1.08 18.77 -21.82
C LEU A 895 1.68 18.97 -20.43
N THR A 896 1.26 18.19 -19.44
CA THR A 896 1.67 18.33 -18.02
C THR A 896 1.90 16.96 -17.39
N GLY A 897 3.16 16.61 -17.17
CA GLY A 897 3.59 15.23 -16.88
C GLY A 897 3.41 14.27 -18.06
N ALA A 898 3.53 14.78 -19.29
CA ALA A 898 3.36 14.00 -20.52
C ALA A 898 4.58 13.10 -20.78
N GLN A 899 4.32 11.93 -21.36
CA GLN A 899 5.32 10.90 -21.64
C GLN A 899 5.38 10.56 -23.13
N TRP A 900 6.43 9.84 -23.54
CA TRP A 900 6.64 9.36 -24.90
C TRP A 900 7.52 8.10 -24.88
N ASN A 901 7.38 7.25 -25.89
CA ASN A 901 8.36 6.19 -26.16
C ASN A 901 9.50 6.74 -27.03
N ILE A 902 9.18 7.58 -28.02
CA ILE A 902 10.15 8.19 -28.93
C ILE A 902 9.94 9.70 -28.95
N LYS A 903 10.84 10.44 -28.30
CA LYS A 903 10.74 11.90 -28.12
C LYS A 903 10.54 12.65 -29.43
N SER A 904 11.35 12.37 -30.45
CA SER A 904 11.28 13.03 -31.75
C SER A 904 9.95 12.78 -32.49
N LYS A 905 9.31 11.62 -32.28
CA LYS A 905 7.97 11.32 -32.80
C LYS A 905 6.89 12.11 -32.05
N ALA A 906 7.00 12.23 -30.74
CA ALA A 906 6.10 13.06 -29.94
C ALA A 906 6.24 14.55 -30.31
N GLU A 907 7.46 15.10 -30.38
CA GLU A 907 7.73 16.47 -30.83
C GLU A 907 7.17 16.71 -32.25
N LYS A 908 7.41 15.80 -33.20
CA LYS A 908 6.81 15.89 -34.55
C LYS A 908 5.27 15.89 -34.52
N THR A 909 4.66 15.01 -33.72
CA THR A 909 3.20 14.91 -33.59
C THR A 909 2.60 16.20 -33.05
N ILE A 910 3.21 16.79 -32.02
CA ILE A 910 2.80 18.07 -31.42
C ILE A 910 3.03 19.24 -32.40
N GLN A 911 4.14 19.24 -33.13
CA GLN A 911 4.44 20.22 -34.17
C GLN A 911 3.39 20.23 -35.28
N GLU A 912 2.95 19.05 -35.75
CA GLU A 912 1.90 18.91 -36.77
C GLU A 912 0.55 19.45 -36.30
N CYS A 913 0.27 19.45 -34.99
CA CYS A 913 -0.94 20.02 -34.40
C CYS A 913 -0.82 21.54 -34.26
N ALA A 914 0.34 22.02 -33.77
CA ALA A 914 0.64 23.45 -33.69
C ALA A 914 0.53 24.15 -35.05
N ASN A 915 1.05 23.52 -36.11
CA ASN A 915 0.99 24.01 -37.48
C ASN A 915 -0.43 24.06 -38.08
N LYS A 916 -1.43 23.43 -37.43
CA LYS A 916 -2.85 23.49 -37.80
C LYS A 916 -3.65 24.50 -36.97
N GLY A 917 -2.98 25.23 -36.07
CA GLY A 917 -3.59 26.27 -35.24
C GLY A 917 -3.94 25.83 -33.82
N THR A 918 -3.72 24.57 -33.43
CA THR A 918 -3.91 24.13 -32.04
C THR A 918 -2.85 24.77 -31.14
N LYS A 919 -3.28 25.50 -30.10
CA LYS A 919 -2.37 26.12 -29.13
C LYS A 919 -1.77 25.03 -28.24
N ILE A 920 -0.44 24.92 -28.22
CA ILE A 920 0.27 23.94 -27.37
C ILE A 920 0.88 24.67 -26.17
N ILE A 921 0.66 24.13 -24.98
CA ILE A 921 1.25 24.59 -23.72
C ILE A 921 1.95 23.40 -23.05
N VAL A 922 3.19 23.60 -22.63
CA VAL A 922 4.05 22.58 -22.00
C VAL A 922 4.37 22.99 -20.58
N ASP A 923 3.92 22.20 -19.62
CA ASP A 923 4.31 22.29 -18.20
C ASP A 923 5.23 21.10 -17.90
N PHE A 924 6.49 21.38 -17.59
CA PHE A 924 7.50 20.35 -17.35
C PHE A 924 7.31 19.56 -16.07
N THR A 925 6.38 19.95 -15.19
CA THR A 925 6.08 19.23 -13.95
C THR A 925 5.70 17.78 -14.26
N GLY A 926 6.50 16.82 -13.78
CA GLY A 926 6.30 15.38 -14.01
C GLY A 926 6.81 14.82 -15.35
N PHE A 927 7.47 15.62 -16.19
CA PHE A 927 8.06 15.12 -17.44
C PHE A 927 9.23 14.15 -17.19
N PRO A 928 9.50 13.19 -18.10
CA PRO A 928 10.69 12.35 -18.05
C PRO A 928 11.99 13.18 -18.07
N LEU A 929 12.95 12.82 -17.21
CA LEU A 929 14.29 13.42 -17.19
C LEU A 929 15.11 12.94 -18.40
N ASP A 930 15.92 13.84 -18.96
CA ASP A 930 16.97 13.48 -19.90
C ASP A 930 18.04 12.61 -19.20
N VAL A 931 18.54 11.59 -19.90
CA VAL A 931 19.43 10.55 -19.34
C VAL A 931 20.77 11.13 -18.87
N LEU A 932 21.30 12.11 -19.62
CA LEU A 932 22.60 12.71 -19.31
C LEU A 932 22.44 14.00 -18.50
N ALA A 933 21.55 14.90 -18.92
CA ALA A 933 21.37 16.19 -18.25
C ALA A 933 20.60 16.09 -16.91
N ARG A 934 19.88 14.98 -16.66
CA ARG A 934 19.03 14.75 -15.47
C ARG A 934 17.95 15.83 -15.24
N GLN A 935 17.59 16.55 -16.29
CA GLN A 935 16.56 17.60 -16.32
C GLN A 935 15.53 17.28 -17.42
N PRO A 936 14.25 17.66 -17.28
CA PRO A 936 13.29 17.56 -18.37
C PRO A 936 13.73 18.40 -19.58
N LYS A 937 13.48 17.88 -20.79
CA LYS A 937 13.76 18.59 -22.05
C LYS A 937 12.70 18.27 -23.11
N PHE A 938 12.15 19.28 -23.79
CA PHE A 938 11.20 19.12 -24.90
C PHE A 938 11.26 20.33 -25.86
N PHE A 939 11.21 20.11 -27.18
CA PHE A 939 11.44 21.15 -28.22
C PHE A 939 12.72 21.98 -28.02
N ASN A 940 13.79 21.33 -27.55
CA ASN A 940 15.06 21.94 -27.17
C ASN A 940 14.99 23.02 -26.05
N VAL A 941 13.85 23.17 -25.38
CA VAL A 941 13.71 23.88 -24.10
C VAL A 941 14.02 22.89 -22.98
N TYR A 942 14.79 23.32 -21.98
CA TYR A 942 15.11 22.54 -20.78
C TYR A 942 14.33 23.09 -19.58
N ALA A 943 14.21 22.30 -18.52
CA ALA A 943 13.51 22.69 -17.31
C ALA A 943 14.45 22.68 -16.11
N GLU A 944 14.80 23.86 -15.62
CA GLU A 944 15.67 24.02 -14.46
C GLU A 944 14.85 23.87 -13.17
N PRO A 945 15.22 22.97 -12.23
CA PRO A 945 14.49 22.79 -10.99
C PRO A 945 14.72 23.99 -10.06
N VAL A 946 13.63 24.56 -9.53
CA VAL A 946 13.64 25.72 -8.63
C VAL A 946 12.92 25.41 -7.32
N GLU A 947 13.40 26.01 -6.21
CA GLU A 947 12.74 25.97 -4.90
C GLU A 947 12.22 27.38 -4.54
N ILE A 948 10.90 27.55 -4.46
CA ILE A 948 10.25 28.80 -4.07
C ILE A 948 9.82 28.64 -2.60
N ARG A 949 10.20 29.59 -1.73
CA ARG A 949 9.95 29.51 -0.27
C ARG A 949 9.05 30.63 0.26
N ASN A 950 8.94 31.71 -0.50
CA ASN A 950 8.21 32.92 -0.13
C ASN A 950 7.07 33.15 -1.13
N GLN A 951 6.27 34.18 -0.86
CA GLN A 951 5.29 34.72 -1.80
C GLN A 951 5.92 34.94 -3.19
N LEU A 952 5.28 34.43 -4.25
CA LEU A 952 5.80 34.58 -5.61
C LEU A 952 5.43 35.95 -6.18
N THR A 953 6.45 36.76 -6.44
CA THR A 953 6.35 38.06 -7.13
C THR A 953 6.66 37.87 -8.61
N VAL A 954 5.68 38.17 -9.45
CA VAL A 954 5.70 38.00 -10.90
C VAL A 954 5.77 39.36 -11.60
N PHE A 955 6.52 39.44 -12.68
CA PHE A 955 6.67 40.61 -13.53
C PHE A 955 6.03 40.34 -14.89
N GLN A 956 5.12 41.21 -15.32
CA GLN A 956 4.44 41.11 -16.61
C GLN A 956 4.62 42.43 -17.36
N ALA A 957 5.21 42.40 -18.57
CA ALA A 957 5.30 43.58 -19.43
C ALA A 957 4.08 43.64 -20.37
N PRO A 958 3.35 44.78 -20.48
CA PRO A 958 3.54 46.10 -19.85
C PRO A 958 2.65 46.32 -18.59
N GLY A 959 2.30 45.26 -17.85
CA GLY A 959 1.30 45.26 -16.77
C GLY A 959 1.80 45.48 -15.34
N GLY A 960 3.11 45.48 -15.09
CA GLY A 960 3.70 45.72 -13.77
C GLY A 960 3.96 44.45 -12.94
N THR A 961 4.04 44.63 -11.63
CA THR A 961 4.41 43.57 -10.67
C THR A 961 3.17 43.02 -9.96
N ILE A 962 3.03 41.70 -9.90
CA ILE A 962 1.89 40.97 -9.36
C ILE A 962 2.39 40.01 -8.27
N ASN A 963 1.83 40.11 -7.06
CA ASN A 963 2.12 39.16 -5.98
C ASN A 963 1.02 38.10 -5.93
N LEU A 964 1.39 36.83 -6.07
CA LEU A 964 0.48 35.69 -5.86
C LEU A 964 0.25 35.46 -4.37
N LYS A 965 -0.72 34.61 -3.99
CA LYS A 965 -0.82 34.14 -2.59
C LYS A 965 0.40 33.30 -2.19
N PRO A 966 0.90 33.39 -0.95
CA PRO A 966 1.85 32.42 -0.42
C PRO A 966 1.19 31.03 -0.28
N PHE A 967 2.02 30.01 -0.10
CA PHE A 967 1.57 28.67 0.28
C PHE A 967 1.10 28.64 1.74
N ASP A 968 0.37 27.58 2.11
CA ASP A 968 0.12 27.27 3.51
C ASP A 968 1.40 26.81 4.23
N ALA A 969 1.40 26.84 5.56
CA ALA A 969 2.57 26.49 6.36
C ALA A 969 3.07 25.06 6.07
N ASP A 970 2.14 24.15 5.78
CA ASP A 970 2.38 22.74 5.47
C ASP A 970 3.07 22.53 4.10
N ASN A 971 2.97 23.47 3.15
CA ASN A 971 3.64 23.42 1.84
C ASN A 971 4.63 24.58 1.63
N SER A 972 5.27 25.05 2.69
CA SER A 972 6.25 26.16 2.68
C SER A 972 7.44 25.99 1.72
N LEU A 973 7.78 24.76 1.30
CA LEU A 973 8.80 24.50 0.29
C LEU A 973 8.18 24.07 -1.05
N TRP A 974 8.11 25.00 -1.99
CA TRP A 974 7.55 24.76 -3.31
C TRP A 974 8.60 24.32 -4.33
N ARG A 975 8.45 23.12 -4.89
CA ARG A 975 9.30 22.61 -5.98
C ARG A 975 8.61 22.77 -7.32
N ALA A 976 9.31 23.42 -8.25
CA ALA A 976 8.83 23.67 -9.59
C ALA A 976 9.96 23.64 -10.62
N TYR A 977 9.63 23.98 -11.87
CA TYR A 977 10.59 24.16 -12.95
C TYR A 977 10.51 25.57 -13.54
N ALA A 978 11.66 26.13 -13.92
CA ALA A 978 11.79 27.28 -14.78
C ALA A 978 12.18 26.83 -16.21
N PRO A 979 11.36 27.10 -17.24
CA PRO A 979 11.72 26.78 -18.63
C PRO A 979 12.87 27.65 -19.15
N GLN A 980 13.92 27.01 -19.67
CA GLN A 980 15.14 27.64 -20.18
C GLN A 980 15.35 27.42 -21.68
N GLY A 981 15.89 28.43 -22.37
CA GLY A 981 16.14 28.39 -23.83
C GLY A 981 14.94 28.81 -24.70
N LEU A 982 13.99 29.57 -24.13
CA LEU A 982 12.84 30.16 -24.81
C LEU A 982 13.28 31.28 -25.78
N ASP A 983 12.45 31.61 -26.78
CA ASP A 983 12.70 32.75 -27.68
C ASP A 983 12.12 34.06 -27.14
N SER A 984 11.19 33.98 -26.18
CA SER A 984 10.56 35.12 -25.52
C SER A 984 9.91 34.68 -24.22
N THR A 985 10.05 35.49 -23.18
CA THR A 985 9.49 35.31 -21.84
C THR A 985 8.62 36.52 -21.49
N PRO A 986 7.31 36.54 -21.85
CA PRO A 986 6.46 37.70 -21.59
C PRO A 986 6.10 37.90 -20.11
N VAL A 987 6.26 36.84 -19.29
CA VAL A 987 5.96 36.87 -17.85
C VAL A 987 7.02 36.06 -17.10
N SER A 988 7.65 36.68 -16.12
CA SER A 988 8.79 36.16 -15.38
C SER A 988 8.66 36.39 -13.87
N TYR A 989 9.56 35.82 -13.08
CA TYR A 989 9.69 36.05 -11.65
C TYR A 989 11.17 36.08 -11.27
N GLN A 990 11.50 36.64 -10.11
CA GLN A 990 12.88 36.68 -9.62
C GLN A 990 13.20 35.43 -8.79
N HIS A 991 14.32 34.78 -9.08
CA HIS A 991 14.82 33.61 -8.36
C HIS A 991 16.32 33.74 -8.15
N TYR A 992 16.75 33.92 -6.89
CA TYR A 992 18.15 34.19 -6.51
C TYR A 992 18.81 35.30 -7.35
N GLY A 993 18.09 36.39 -7.60
CA GLY A 993 18.57 37.55 -8.39
C GLY A 993 18.55 37.36 -9.91
N ASN A 994 18.14 36.19 -10.41
CA ASN A 994 17.99 35.90 -11.83
C ASN A 994 16.53 35.91 -12.26
N GLU A 995 16.28 36.35 -13.50
CA GLU A 995 14.95 36.32 -14.11
C GLU A 995 14.60 34.90 -14.58
N ALA A 996 13.61 34.28 -13.97
CA ALA A 996 13.09 32.96 -14.30
C ALA A 996 11.74 33.06 -15.03
N ALA A 997 11.51 32.22 -16.04
CA ALA A 997 10.27 32.26 -16.82
C ALA A 997 9.08 31.67 -16.04
N LEU A 998 8.03 32.48 -15.81
CA LEU A 998 6.73 31.96 -15.40
C LEU A 998 5.99 31.39 -16.61
N TRP A 999 6.01 32.11 -17.73
CA TRP A 999 5.73 31.50 -19.03
C TRP A 999 6.45 32.21 -20.18
N GLY A 1000 6.66 31.47 -21.25
CA GLY A 1000 7.18 32.00 -22.50
C GLY A 1000 6.88 31.07 -23.67
N TYR A 1001 7.54 31.29 -24.80
CA TYR A 1001 7.35 30.44 -25.98
C TYR A 1001 8.64 30.17 -26.75
N LYS A 1002 8.62 29.04 -27.47
CA LYS A 1002 9.59 28.68 -28.51
C LYS A 1002 8.90 28.70 -29.87
N ASN A 1003 9.53 29.29 -30.87
CA ASN A 1003 9.08 29.21 -32.25
C ASN A 1003 9.63 27.91 -32.84
N ALA A 1004 8.74 26.99 -33.20
CA ALA A 1004 9.07 25.72 -33.81
C ALA A 1004 8.36 25.65 -35.17
N ASN A 1005 9.15 25.66 -36.26
CA ASN A 1005 8.68 25.68 -37.65
C ASN A 1005 7.54 26.68 -37.97
N GLY A 1006 7.65 27.91 -37.44
CA GLY A 1006 6.67 28.99 -37.65
C GLY A 1006 5.48 29.01 -36.67
N SER A 1007 5.35 28.00 -35.81
CA SER A 1007 4.30 27.93 -34.77
C SER A 1007 4.87 28.20 -33.37
N LYS A 1008 4.08 28.81 -32.49
CA LYS A 1008 4.47 29.06 -31.09
C LYS A 1008 4.09 27.88 -30.19
N ILE A 1009 5.07 27.25 -29.56
CA ILE A 1009 4.88 26.30 -28.45
C ILE A 1009 5.10 27.07 -27.16
N TRP A 1010 4.09 27.12 -26.29
CA TRP A 1010 4.17 27.83 -25.01
C TRP A 1010 4.70 26.91 -23.91
N PHE A 1011 5.39 27.49 -22.94
CA PHE A 1011 5.93 26.79 -21.78
C PHE A 1011 5.49 27.48 -20.49
N LEU A 1012 5.03 26.70 -19.52
CA LEU A 1012 4.63 27.14 -18.19
C LEU A 1012 5.66 26.68 -17.16
N GLY A 1013 6.07 27.61 -16.30
CA GLY A 1013 6.97 27.41 -15.18
C GLY A 1013 6.28 27.60 -13.83
N ALA A 1014 7.08 27.59 -12.77
CA ALA A 1014 6.66 27.73 -11.37
C ALA A 1014 5.54 26.77 -10.90
N ASN A 1015 5.21 25.72 -11.67
CA ASN A 1015 4.15 24.74 -11.36
C ASN A 1015 2.77 25.41 -11.07
N LEU A 1016 2.49 26.55 -11.73
CA LEU A 1016 1.41 27.47 -11.37
C LEU A 1016 0.01 26.81 -11.24
N ALA A 1017 -0.27 25.77 -12.02
CA ALA A 1017 -1.53 25.01 -11.90
C ALA A 1017 -1.68 24.31 -10.56
N TYR A 1018 -0.62 23.71 -10.00
CA TYR A 1018 -0.69 23.11 -8.67
C TYR A 1018 -0.82 24.19 -7.58
N HIS A 1019 -0.25 25.40 -7.77
CA HIS A 1019 -0.39 26.52 -6.82
C HIS A 1019 -1.83 26.99 -6.74
N VAL A 1020 -2.50 27.19 -7.89
CA VAL A 1020 -3.93 27.54 -7.95
C VAL A 1020 -4.80 26.44 -7.34
N TYR A 1021 -4.49 25.17 -7.60
CA TYR A 1021 -5.21 24.01 -7.05
C TYR A 1021 -5.23 24.00 -5.51
N LEU A 1022 -4.11 24.35 -4.87
CA LEU A 1022 -4.00 24.39 -3.40
C LEU A 1022 -4.56 25.71 -2.80
N THR A 1023 -4.13 26.86 -3.33
CA THR A 1023 -4.31 28.17 -2.67
C THR A 1023 -5.63 28.87 -3.01
N HIS A 1024 -6.34 28.40 -4.05
CA HIS A 1024 -7.47 29.11 -4.66
C HIS A 1024 -7.12 30.59 -4.93
N ASP A 1025 -5.93 30.87 -5.45
CA ASP A 1025 -5.53 32.23 -5.83
C ASP A 1025 -6.18 32.65 -7.15
N GLU A 1026 -7.15 33.56 -7.07
CA GLU A 1026 -7.85 34.14 -8.22
C GLU A 1026 -6.90 34.88 -9.18
N VAL A 1027 -5.78 35.41 -8.70
CA VAL A 1027 -4.82 36.15 -9.53
C VAL A 1027 -4.04 35.16 -10.40
N ALA A 1028 -3.44 34.15 -9.77
CA ALA A 1028 -2.79 33.04 -10.46
C ALA A 1028 -3.76 32.28 -11.39
N MET A 1029 -5.04 32.14 -11.01
CA MET A 1029 -6.07 31.55 -11.86
C MET A 1029 -6.33 32.38 -13.12
N LYS A 1030 -6.55 33.69 -13.01
CA LYS A 1030 -6.72 34.60 -14.17
C LYS A 1030 -5.50 34.61 -15.09
N MET A 1031 -4.31 34.44 -14.53
CA MET A 1031 -3.09 34.27 -15.32
C MET A 1031 -3.11 32.95 -16.11
N LEU A 1032 -3.50 31.83 -15.49
CA LEU A 1032 -3.72 30.57 -16.22
C LEU A 1032 -4.81 30.70 -17.30
N GLU A 1033 -5.91 31.41 -17.04
CA GLU A 1033 -6.94 31.71 -18.05
C GLU A 1033 -6.34 32.47 -19.25
N GLN A 1034 -5.55 33.53 -18.99
CA GLN A 1034 -4.86 34.30 -20.04
C GLN A 1034 -3.93 33.44 -20.89
N LEU A 1035 -3.13 32.55 -20.27
CA LEU A 1035 -2.23 31.67 -20.99
C LEU A 1035 -2.97 30.57 -21.75
N THR A 1036 -3.98 29.95 -21.16
CA THR A 1036 -4.63 28.74 -21.72
C THR A 1036 -5.78 29.04 -22.68
N GLY A 1037 -6.42 30.21 -22.54
CA GLY A 1037 -7.73 30.48 -23.14
C GLY A 1037 -8.85 29.67 -22.49
N LEU A 1038 -8.62 29.14 -21.28
CA LEU A 1038 -9.65 28.53 -20.46
C LEU A 1038 -10.41 29.61 -19.66
N SER A 1039 -11.58 29.25 -19.15
CA SER A 1039 -12.31 30.05 -18.15
C SER A 1039 -12.80 29.16 -17.02
N HIS A 1040 -12.84 29.71 -15.82
CA HIS A 1040 -13.48 29.12 -14.65
C HIS A 1040 -15.01 29.14 -14.73
N ASP A 1041 -15.59 30.10 -15.46
CA ASP A 1041 -17.05 30.22 -15.68
C ASP A 1041 -17.54 29.19 -16.70
N TYR A 1042 -17.83 27.99 -16.18
CA TYR A 1042 -18.26 26.85 -16.98
C TYR A 1042 -19.76 26.87 -17.31
N THR A 1043 -20.10 26.62 -18.58
CA THR A 1043 -21.48 26.35 -19.03
C THR A 1043 -21.66 24.86 -19.32
N GLN A 1044 -22.65 24.22 -18.69
CA GLN A 1044 -23.00 22.81 -18.89
C GLN A 1044 -23.21 22.46 -20.38
N GLU A 1045 -22.64 21.34 -20.87
CA GLU A 1045 -22.87 20.92 -22.24
C GLU A 1045 -24.33 20.47 -22.48
N PRO A 1046 -24.85 20.56 -23.72
CA PRO A 1046 -26.17 20.03 -24.05
C PRO A 1046 -26.27 18.52 -23.81
N SER A 1047 -27.37 18.07 -23.18
CA SER A 1047 -27.74 16.66 -23.14
C SER A 1047 -28.62 16.27 -24.33
N VAL A 1048 -28.55 14.99 -24.70
CA VAL A 1048 -29.53 14.32 -25.58
C VAL A 1048 -30.15 13.19 -24.76
N PRO A 1049 -31.44 13.27 -24.39
CA PRO A 1049 -32.10 12.20 -23.65
C PRO A 1049 -32.23 10.94 -24.51
N PHE A 1050 -32.16 9.77 -23.88
CA PHE A 1050 -32.58 8.53 -24.51
C PHE A 1050 -34.11 8.47 -24.62
N ASP A 1051 -34.61 8.02 -25.77
CA ASP A 1051 -36.03 7.73 -26.00
C ASP A 1051 -36.46 6.48 -25.19
N SER A 1052 -35.56 5.50 -25.12
CA SER A 1052 -35.67 4.34 -24.22
C SER A 1052 -34.30 3.95 -23.68
N TYR A 1053 -34.24 3.42 -22.46
CA TYR A 1053 -33.01 2.96 -21.83
C TYR A 1053 -33.31 1.74 -20.95
N ARG A 1054 -32.52 0.67 -21.09
CA ARG A 1054 -32.67 -0.57 -20.32
C ARG A 1054 -31.33 -1.29 -20.10
N PRO A 1055 -30.91 -1.51 -18.85
CA PRO A 1055 -29.78 -2.40 -18.57
C PRO A 1055 -30.14 -3.87 -18.81
N THR A 1056 -29.11 -4.69 -19.02
CA THR A 1056 -29.18 -6.13 -19.29
C THR A 1056 -28.06 -6.85 -18.54
N SER A 1057 -28.10 -8.18 -18.45
CA SER A 1057 -27.05 -8.99 -17.80
C SER A 1057 -25.67 -8.94 -18.50
N ASN A 1058 -25.58 -8.34 -19.68
CA ASN A 1058 -24.36 -8.25 -20.50
C ASN A 1058 -24.00 -6.80 -20.91
N GLY A 1059 -24.73 -5.78 -20.47
CA GLY A 1059 -24.55 -4.39 -20.89
C GLY A 1059 -25.87 -3.63 -20.99
N TYR A 1060 -26.07 -2.81 -22.01
CA TYR A 1060 -27.20 -1.87 -22.13
C TYR A 1060 -27.86 -1.91 -23.52
N ILE A 1061 -29.16 -1.62 -23.56
CA ILE A 1061 -29.91 -1.36 -24.79
C ILE A 1061 -30.64 -0.01 -24.60
N ALA A 1062 -30.52 0.88 -25.57
CA ALA A 1062 -31.22 2.16 -25.58
C ALA A 1062 -31.62 2.55 -27.01
N SER A 1063 -32.50 3.55 -27.13
CA SER A 1063 -32.82 4.20 -28.40
C SER A 1063 -32.74 5.71 -28.27
N TYR A 1064 -32.45 6.40 -29.36
CA TYR A 1064 -32.31 7.85 -29.40
C TYR A 1064 -32.78 8.40 -30.75
N SER A 1065 -33.09 9.71 -30.78
CA SER A 1065 -33.46 10.45 -31.97
C SER A 1065 -32.61 11.71 -32.12
N LEU A 1066 -31.82 11.80 -33.21
CA LEU A 1066 -30.94 12.94 -33.51
C LEU A 1066 -31.29 13.63 -34.82
N LYS A 1067 -31.19 14.97 -34.85
CA LYS A 1067 -31.38 15.78 -36.08
C LYS A 1067 -30.18 15.76 -37.03
N ALA A 1068 -28.97 15.62 -36.48
CA ALA A 1068 -27.71 15.62 -37.20
C ALA A 1068 -26.76 14.59 -36.57
N ALA A 1069 -25.75 14.11 -37.33
CA ALA A 1069 -24.72 13.27 -36.76
C ALA A 1069 -23.95 14.05 -35.68
N THR A 1070 -23.79 13.46 -34.51
CA THR A 1070 -23.34 14.17 -33.29
C THR A 1070 -22.31 13.32 -32.54
N ASP A 1071 -21.19 13.90 -32.16
CA ASP A 1071 -20.25 13.27 -31.22
C ASP A 1071 -20.84 13.33 -29.81
N VAL A 1072 -20.87 12.19 -29.11
CA VAL A 1072 -21.43 12.11 -27.76
C VAL A 1072 -20.55 11.32 -26.80
N ILE A 1073 -20.61 11.72 -25.53
CA ILE A 1073 -20.22 10.91 -24.37
C ILE A 1073 -21.47 10.21 -23.86
N ILE A 1074 -21.40 8.89 -23.72
CA ILE A 1074 -22.44 8.10 -23.07
C ILE A 1074 -21.98 7.83 -21.62
N PRO A 1075 -22.78 8.18 -20.59
CA PRO A 1075 -22.47 7.91 -19.17
C PRO A 1075 -22.45 6.41 -18.78
N ILE A 1076 -21.66 5.61 -19.47
CA ILE A 1076 -21.45 4.17 -19.29
C ILE A 1076 -19.93 3.93 -19.28
N ALA A 1077 -19.44 3.15 -18.31
CA ALA A 1077 -18.02 2.86 -18.16
C ALA A 1077 -17.45 2.10 -19.38
N ASP A 1078 -16.25 2.50 -19.83
CA ASP A 1078 -15.57 1.90 -20.98
C ASP A 1078 -14.86 0.58 -20.63
N LEU A 1079 -15.63 -0.47 -20.37
CA LEU A 1079 -15.10 -1.77 -19.96
C LEU A 1079 -14.33 -2.49 -21.09
N ASP A 1080 -13.21 -3.14 -20.75
CA ASP A 1080 -12.43 -3.98 -21.69
C ASP A 1080 -13.32 -5.07 -22.31
N GLY A 1081 -13.42 -5.11 -23.64
CA GLY A 1081 -14.22 -6.11 -24.35
C GLY A 1081 -15.70 -5.73 -24.49
N MET A 1082 -16.13 -4.59 -23.94
CA MET A 1082 -17.43 -4.01 -24.27
C MET A 1082 -17.42 -3.49 -25.72
N THR A 1083 -18.47 -3.76 -26.48
CA THR A 1083 -18.63 -3.41 -27.89
C THR A 1083 -19.91 -2.61 -28.09
N VAL A 1084 -19.92 -1.70 -29.05
CA VAL A 1084 -21.10 -0.86 -29.37
C VAL A 1084 -21.63 -1.26 -30.74
N ARG A 1085 -22.94 -1.47 -30.83
CA ARG A 1085 -23.66 -1.68 -32.09
C ARG A 1085 -24.77 -0.65 -32.25
N ILE A 1086 -24.92 -0.11 -33.45
CA ILE A 1086 -26.04 0.76 -33.83
C ILE A 1086 -26.81 0.01 -34.94
N ASP A 1087 -28.10 -0.23 -34.71
CA ASP A 1087 -28.97 -1.04 -35.57
C ASP A 1087 -28.36 -2.39 -35.97
N GLY A 1088 -27.67 -3.03 -35.01
CA GLY A 1088 -26.99 -4.32 -35.17
C GLY A 1088 -25.60 -4.28 -35.83
N LYS A 1089 -25.22 -3.17 -36.48
CA LYS A 1089 -23.88 -2.96 -37.06
C LYS A 1089 -22.89 -2.57 -35.97
N LEU A 1090 -21.68 -3.15 -35.99
CA LEU A 1090 -20.60 -2.78 -35.08
C LEU A 1090 -20.10 -1.36 -35.41
N VAL A 1091 -19.87 -0.55 -34.38
CA VAL A 1091 -19.35 0.82 -34.50
C VAL A 1091 -18.14 0.97 -33.57
N ASP A 1092 -17.09 1.63 -34.07
CA ASP A 1092 -15.92 1.93 -33.26
C ASP A 1092 -16.25 2.97 -32.19
N LYS A 1093 -15.85 2.67 -30.96
CA LYS A 1093 -15.94 3.58 -29.82
C LYS A 1093 -14.56 4.10 -29.43
N LYS A 1094 -14.55 5.26 -28.78
CA LYS A 1094 -13.42 5.85 -28.09
C LYS A 1094 -13.65 5.82 -26.58
N ARG A 1095 -12.57 6.04 -25.83
CA ARG A 1095 -12.60 6.32 -24.39
C ARG A 1095 -12.38 7.81 -24.18
N GLN A 1096 -13.25 8.42 -23.38
CA GLN A 1096 -13.12 9.79 -22.91
C GLN A 1096 -13.40 9.76 -21.41
N GLU A 1097 -12.40 10.10 -20.59
CA GLU A 1097 -12.50 10.11 -19.13
C GLU A 1097 -13.13 8.84 -18.53
N ASN A 1098 -12.70 7.67 -19.02
CA ASN A 1098 -13.18 6.32 -18.67
C ASN A 1098 -14.63 5.98 -19.06
N LEU A 1099 -15.31 6.85 -19.81
CA LEU A 1099 -16.64 6.62 -20.38
C LEU A 1099 -16.56 6.29 -21.89
N ILE A 1100 -17.64 5.74 -22.42
CA ILE A 1100 -17.79 5.43 -23.85
C ILE A 1100 -18.11 6.72 -24.61
N ALA A 1101 -17.30 7.05 -25.62
CA ALA A 1101 -17.55 8.15 -26.54
C ALA A 1101 -17.62 7.65 -28.00
N LEU A 1102 -18.54 8.18 -28.82
CA LEU A 1102 -18.64 7.86 -30.24
C LEU A 1102 -19.47 8.90 -31.02
N THR A 1103 -19.34 8.89 -32.35
CA THR A 1103 -20.22 9.62 -33.26
C THR A 1103 -21.51 8.83 -33.49
N LEU A 1104 -22.66 9.43 -33.19
CA LEU A 1104 -23.97 8.86 -33.49
C LEU A 1104 -24.55 9.40 -34.80
N PRO A 1105 -25.11 8.56 -35.69
CA PRO A 1105 -25.83 9.03 -36.88
C PRO A 1105 -27.14 9.75 -36.54
N SER A 1106 -27.56 10.64 -37.45
CA SER A 1106 -28.87 11.31 -37.46
C SER A 1106 -30.01 10.36 -37.82
N GLY A 1107 -31.14 10.49 -37.14
CA GLY A 1107 -32.31 9.62 -37.26
C GLY A 1107 -32.71 9.04 -35.91
N HIS A 1108 -33.69 8.14 -35.92
CA HIS A 1108 -34.03 7.29 -34.78
C HIS A 1108 -33.30 5.95 -34.92
N HIS A 1109 -32.49 5.59 -33.92
CA HIS A 1109 -31.64 4.39 -33.94
C HIS A 1109 -31.68 3.63 -32.61
N ILE A 1110 -31.34 2.34 -32.65
CA ILE A 1110 -31.16 1.50 -31.47
C ILE A 1110 -29.66 1.29 -31.24
N ILE A 1111 -29.18 1.72 -30.06
CA ILE A 1111 -27.82 1.46 -29.59
C ILE A 1111 -27.81 0.28 -28.62
N LYS A 1112 -26.89 -0.66 -28.84
CA LYS A 1112 -26.70 -1.85 -28.03
C LYS A 1112 -25.24 -1.94 -27.62
N VAL A 1113 -24.98 -1.83 -26.32
CA VAL A 1113 -23.65 -1.85 -25.73
C VAL A 1113 -23.50 -3.19 -25.00
N GLU A 1114 -22.62 -4.07 -25.46
CA GLU A 1114 -22.54 -5.46 -24.96
C GLU A 1114 -21.11 -5.92 -24.66
N MET A 1115 -20.97 -6.64 -23.55
CA MET A 1115 -19.76 -7.36 -23.18
C MET A 1115 -19.50 -8.54 -24.11
N THR A 1116 -18.28 -8.59 -24.64
CA THR A 1116 -17.71 -9.73 -25.34
C THR A 1116 -16.48 -10.26 -24.58
N GLN A 1117 -16.14 -11.54 -24.77
CA GLN A 1117 -14.98 -12.12 -24.09
C GLN A 1117 -13.66 -11.54 -24.62
N ALA A 1118 -13.04 -10.67 -23.82
CA ALA A 1118 -11.70 -10.14 -24.09
C ALA A 1118 -10.65 -11.26 -24.20
N SER A 1119 -9.60 -11.03 -25.01
CA SER A 1119 -8.56 -12.02 -25.33
C SER A 1119 -7.83 -12.59 -24.10
N ILE A 1120 -7.77 -11.84 -22.99
CA ILE A 1120 -7.14 -12.26 -21.73
C ILE A 1120 -7.81 -13.50 -21.10
N TYR A 1121 -9.13 -13.63 -21.22
CA TYR A 1121 -9.87 -14.81 -20.72
C TYR A 1121 -9.49 -16.07 -21.49
N ARG A 1122 -9.32 -15.98 -22.81
CA ARG A 1122 -8.88 -17.11 -23.66
C ARG A 1122 -7.46 -17.55 -23.30
N LYS A 1123 -6.55 -16.59 -23.05
CA LYS A 1123 -5.17 -16.87 -22.59
C LYS A 1123 -5.15 -17.55 -21.22
N GLY A 1124 -5.90 -17.04 -20.24
CA GLY A 1124 -5.99 -17.63 -18.90
C GLY A 1124 -6.53 -19.05 -18.94
N MET A 1125 -7.59 -19.28 -19.70
CA MET A 1125 -8.19 -20.61 -19.90
C MET A 1125 -7.21 -21.59 -20.54
N ALA A 1126 -6.45 -21.19 -21.57
CA ALA A 1126 -5.43 -22.03 -22.19
C ALA A 1126 -4.34 -22.46 -21.19
N VAL A 1127 -3.83 -21.52 -20.37
CA VAL A 1127 -2.85 -21.82 -19.31
C VAL A 1127 -3.40 -22.82 -18.30
N SER A 1128 -4.65 -22.67 -17.87
CA SER A 1128 -5.28 -23.59 -16.92
C SER A 1128 -5.49 -24.99 -17.50
N VAL A 1129 -5.95 -25.11 -18.75
CA VAL A 1129 -6.15 -26.40 -19.43
C VAL A 1129 -4.83 -27.13 -19.65
N ILE A 1130 -3.78 -26.44 -20.13
CA ILE A 1130 -2.44 -27.04 -20.32
C ILE A 1130 -1.89 -27.53 -18.97
N THR A 1131 -2.02 -26.71 -17.91
CA THR A 1131 -1.58 -27.08 -16.55
C THR A 1131 -2.33 -28.30 -16.01
N LEU A 1132 -3.63 -28.40 -16.27
CA LEU A 1132 -4.45 -29.54 -15.88
C LEU A 1132 -4.02 -30.83 -16.61
N LEU A 1133 -3.79 -30.77 -17.91
CA LEU A 1133 -3.30 -31.90 -18.71
C LEU A 1133 -1.93 -32.39 -18.23
N ILE A 1134 -0.98 -31.48 -17.99
CA ILE A 1134 0.34 -31.81 -17.43
C ILE A 1134 0.20 -32.47 -16.05
N SER A 1135 -0.67 -31.95 -15.19
CA SER A 1135 -0.93 -32.50 -13.85
C SER A 1135 -1.52 -33.91 -13.91
N ILE A 1136 -2.46 -34.17 -14.82
CA ILE A 1136 -3.05 -35.50 -15.04
C ILE A 1136 -1.99 -36.47 -15.57
N LEU A 1137 -1.20 -36.08 -16.57
CA LEU A 1137 -0.11 -36.91 -17.11
C LEU A 1137 0.93 -37.26 -16.05
N TRP A 1138 1.29 -36.31 -15.19
CA TRP A 1138 2.18 -36.56 -14.04
C TRP A 1138 1.57 -37.56 -13.06
N LEU A 1139 0.29 -37.42 -12.69
CA LEU A 1139 -0.41 -38.37 -11.81
C LEU A 1139 -0.47 -39.78 -12.41
N LEU A 1140 -0.76 -39.92 -13.71
CA LEU A 1140 -0.75 -41.19 -14.42
C LEU A 1140 0.65 -41.83 -14.42
N ARG A 1141 1.71 -41.04 -14.63
CA ARG A 1141 3.11 -41.51 -14.56
C ARG A 1141 3.48 -41.98 -13.15
N GLN A 1142 3.04 -41.29 -12.10
CA GLN A 1142 3.27 -41.73 -10.72
C GLN A 1142 2.50 -43.02 -10.39
N ARG A 1143 1.24 -43.14 -10.84
CA ARG A 1143 0.43 -44.36 -10.66
C ARG A 1143 1.08 -45.56 -11.34
N ARG A 1144 1.53 -45.42 -12.61
CA ARG A 1144 2.27 -46.47 -13.33
C ARG A 1144 3.55 -46.86 -12.60
N ARG A 1145 4.35 -45.89 -12.13
CA ARG A 1145 5.54 -46.18 -11.31
C ARG A 1145 5.21 -46.98 -10.06
N SER A 1146 4.17 -46.60 -9.30
CA SER A 1146 3.76 -47.36 -8.10
C SER A 1146 3.23 -48.76 -8.39
N GLN A 1147 2.63 -48.98 -9.56
CA GLN A 1147 2.15 -50.31 -9.99
C GLN A 1147 3.30 -51.22 -10.46
N VAL A 1148 4.39 -50.65 -11.00
CA VAL A 1148 5.57 -51.42 -11.45
C VAL A 1148 6.52 -51.72 -10.28
N THR A 1149 6.75 -50.77 -9.36
CA THR A 1149 7.67 -51.01 -8.22
C THR A 1149 7.03 -51.74 -7.06
N GLY A 1150 5.69 -51.72 -6.91
CA GLY A 1150 4.98 -52.43 -5.85
C GLY A 1150 5.23 -53.95 -5.83
N PRO A 1151 5.10 -54.67 -6.97
CA PRO A 1151 5.40 -56.09 -7.07
C PRO A 1151 6.89 -56.40 -6.83
N LEU A 1152 7.81 -55.65 -7.46
CA LEU A 1152 9.26 -55.88 -7.32
C LEU A 1152 9.76 -55.72 -5.87
N ILE A 1153 9.18 -54.80 -5.09
CA ILE A 1153 9.55 -54.63 -3.67
C ILE A 1153 8.96 -55.74 -2.80
N LYS A 1154 7.79 -56.29 -3.15
CA LYS A 1154 7.24 -57.48 -2.48
C LYS A 1154 8.07 -58.73 -2.77
N GLN A 1155 8.38 -58.95 -4.05
CA GLN A 1155 9.13 -60.11 -4.51
C GLN A 1155 10.54 -60.12 -3.89
N GLY A 1156 11.22 -58.96 -3.85
CA GLY A 1156 12.49 -58.83 -3.13
C GLY A 1156 12.36 -59.02 -1.61
N ALA A 1157 11.24 -58.67 -0.97
CA ALA A 1157 11.05 -58.93 0.47
C ALA A 1157 10.83 -60.44 0.75
N GLU A 1158 10.08 -61.12 -0.12
CA GLU A 1158 9.87 -62.57 -0.07
C GLU A 1158 11.18 -63.34 -0.37
N ASP A 1159 11.99 -62.90 -1.34
CA ASP A 1159 13.30 -63.49 -1.67
C ASP A 1159 14.38 -63.29 -0.59
N PHE A 1160 14.25 -62.25 0.26
CA PHE A 1160 15.16 -61.99 1.39
C PHE A 1160 14.61 -62.44 2.76
N GLY A 1161 13.45 -63.12 2.82
CA GLY A 1161 12.96 -63.79 4.02
C GLY A 1161 12.51 -62.87 5.17
N TYR A 1162 11.72 -61.84 4.86
CA TYR A 1162 11.10 -60.91 5.83
C TYR A 1162 9.56 -61.00 5.89
#